data_AF-A0A6A7FWA4-F1
#
_entry.id   AF-A0A6A7FWA4-F1
#
_cell.length_a   1.000
_cell.length_b   1.000
_cell.length_c   1.000
_cell.angle_alpha   90.00
_cell.angle_beta   90.00
_cell.angle_gamma   90.00
#
_symmetry.space_group_name_H-M   'P 1'
#
loop_
_entity.id
_entity.type
_entity.pdbx_description
1 polymer ?
#
loop_
_entity_poly.entity_id
_entity_poly.type
_entity_poly.pdbx_seq_one_letter_code
_entity_poly.pdbx_strand_id
1 'polypeptide(L)'
;KHYAATCLLGVMSRKGSSTERLPLLSLFHNDCIGPVFNAARIAVASTSQINIDANYAFLKTLAQVVAQLGLQFCSMYGKEASATKPKNWEQYLFMLSSFGEHPSMSVFCTITTVYRALFRHKLAVSKCITAETVSKWLEQAVQRIFEHGYPSEQGPSSVYSRMDFDDSDEEYSELFVKTRTEIGGCLRCITVHHPLLIWEALETMTTALLDKEPVVPESHKDDPDKSDICRQWEAHVRILEGAMKGVSYDQSDVISPQRGVDMLGKFVQFESSDPGIQSHIFSCISSLFPFIVHRPDVLPTVFNKILKPITSYKGCYEPLTKLSRQRCELRKHSACLINKLGRNYPKIMLPAFDRLLFIVQVLNSCTYPLPRVQRNLLLDSLLYLNNAKNNYIEQATYIGDVLQPIKELFIELKDILNSPLDFMTYIGLDETPTPNPSQEEGTTRYNRCKISSATRILETVLRRSRYPSTTELQESGGFLQVVSSPDPNIGTRTVVRNPCMEHMMPMMHQLFALIRMSNSLWKPECQAALSAGFAKAHRQPTHEIEAIMGLRFKNLNSEPTSQTEDSSDKGPLEHMKCFLMLLHDALCKILYELCNCSDTVQFYSANNITLYILQAPLHDLQYLPDYRLRALVRVFCRFWIQNCPSTAYNSHLLPVVTHLSTFMCQHLEQRWIKVGSVAVTQQDSAEDEEDDDITRQLKLETPECTEILEALLVHLLNRDYIDLLRAVLLKHRINIRSSNATTDSSATDGTDSAMVVADDDTDSAMHNKPNSAPAAAANDPEISVAGEFLLSRTDTLSPIMATILKSISCPDSTSSHKAGFILSQYIRWIAVQRQQANDGQQMESNGVVAALSSDEYCGILRSLLMGLQRHGQHSDNQQQLLAIVALCYTALRPYCQELAQILCSLPGAKAEDVKNMDRLAAIAPLDSGFKNTKIEKQKKDCLRKILNSTIGISVSESLKQSVQLSVLPPMFSYKRRNPNIAIEDRDDIGLTNLFA
;
A
#
# COMPACT_ATOMS: atom_id res chain seq x y z
N LYS A 1 35.28 6.51 -22.15
CA LYS A 1 34.99 6.82 -20.73
C LYS A 1 33.57 6.37 -20.33
N HIS A 2 32.49 6.93 -20.90
CA HIS A 2 31.11 6.52 -20.59
C HIS A 2 30.82 5.02 -20.79
N TYR A 3 31.12 4.46 -21.96
CA TYR A 3 30.94 3.02 -22.21
C TYR A 3 31.64 2.09 -21.20
N ALA A 4 32.84 2.46 -20.73
CA ALA A 4 33.56 1.70 -19.72
C ALA A 4 32.82 1.72 -18.37
N ALA A 5 32.26 2.87 -17.97
CA ALA A 5 31.42 2.96 -16.77
C ALA A 5 30.12 2.16 -16.92
N THR A 6 29.48 2.17 -18.09
CA THR A 6 28.27 1.37 -18.37
C THR A 6 28.56 -0.13 -18.31
N CYS A 7 29.70 -0.59 -18.87
CA CYS A 7 30.14 -1.97 -18.75
C CYS A 7 30.39 -2.36 -17.28
N LEU A 8 31.06 -1.49 -16.51
CA LEU A 8 31.32 -1.72 -15.09
C LEU A 8 30.02 -1.82 -14.29
N LEU A 9 29.06 -0.93 -14.56
CA LEU A 9 27.73 -0.96 -13.96
C LEU A 9 27.00 -2.27 -14.28
N GLY A 10 27.08 -2.74 -15.52
CA GLY A 10 26.52 -4.03 -15.93
C GLY A 10 27.12 -5.22 -15.18
N VAL A 11 28.45 -5.22 -14.98
CA VAL A 11 29.15 -6.25 -14.19
C VAL A 11 28.72 -6.22 -12.72
N MET A 12 28.60 -5.03 -12.14
CA MET A 12 28.27 -4.86 -10.72
C MET A 12 26.78 -5.09 -10.42
N SER A 13 25.92 -4.94 -11.42
CA SER A 13 24.49 -5.20 -11.32
C SER A 13 24.14 -6.69 -11.51
N ARG A 14 25.13 -7.56 -11.72
CA ARG A 14 24.88 -9.00 -11.89
C ARG A 14 24.29 -9.61 -10.62
N LYS A 15 23.13 -10.23 -10.78
CA LYS A 15 22.49 -11.08 -9.76
C LYS A 15 23.14 -12.47 -9.80
N GLY A 16 23.42 -13.05 -8.64
CA GLY A 16 24.10 -14.35 -8.54
C GLY A 16 24.41 -14.74 -7.09
N SER A 17 25.01 -15.92 -6.90
CA SER A 17 25.40 -16.38 -5.56
C SER A 17 26.42 -15.41 -4.93
N SER A 18 26.43 -15.28 -3.60
CA SER A 18 27.38 -14.41 -2.90
C SER A 18 28.84 -14.81 -3.17
N THR A 19 29.11 -16.10 -3.37
CA THR A 19 30.43 -16.64 -3.72
C THR A 19 30.91 -16.21 -5.09
N GLU A 20 30.03 -16.14 -6.09
CA GLU A 20 30.38 -15.66 -7.45
C GLU A 20 30.58 -14.15 -7.49
N ARG A 21 29.91 -13.41 -6.59
CA ARG A 21 29.99 -11.95 -6.49
C ARG A 21 31.15 -11.46 -5.61
N LEU A 22 31.73 -12.33 -4.78
CA LEU A 22 32.85 -12.01 -3.90
C LEU A 22 34.04 -11.32 -4.62
N PRO A 23 34.45 -11.72 -5.83
CA PRO A 23 35.52 -11.04 -6.56
C PRO A 23 35.23 -9.58 -6.88
N LEU A 24 33.97 -9.15 -6.91
CA LEU A 24 33.60 -7.75 -7.15
C LEU A 24 34.11 -6.82 -6.03
N LEU A 25 34.33 -7.35 -4.82
CA LEU A 25 34.91 -6.57 -3.71
C LEU A 25 36.38 -6.22 -3.93
N SER A 26 37.06 -6.87 -4.89
CA SER A 26 38.42 -6.46 -5.30
C SER A 26 38.46 -5.06 -5.92
N LEU A 27 37.33 -4.53 -6.38
CA LEU A 27 37.23 -3.16 -6.90
C LEU A 27 37.50 -2.09 -5.84
N PHE A 28 37.50 -2.44 -4.54
CA PHE A 28 37.96 -1.55 -3.48
C PHE A 28 39.50 -1.46 -3.37
N HIS A 29 40.26 -2.29 -4.08
CA HIS A 29 41.73 -2.22 -4.10
C HIS A 29 42.23 -0.94 -4.78
N ASN A 30 43.42 -0.47 -4.39
CA ASN A 30 44.00 0.80 -4.85
C ASN A 30 44.06 0.90 -6.38
N ASP A 31 44.40 -0.21 -7.04
CA ASP A 31 44.53 -0.27 -8.50
C ASP A 31 43.21 -0.01 -9.23
N CYS A 32 42.07 -0.27 -8.56
CA CYS A 32 40.74 -0.14 -9.15
C CYS A 32 39.96 1.08 -8.66
N ILE A 33 40.03 1.41 -7.36
CA ILE A 33 39.28 2.53 -6.79
C ILE A 33 39.94 3.88 -7.12
N GLY A 34 41.27 3.93 -7.29
CA GLY A 34 42.00 5.16 -7.61
C GLY A 34 41.58 5.79 -8.95
N PRO A 35 41.52 5.04 -10.06
CA PRO A 35 41.01 5.54 -11.34
C PRO A 35 39.54 5.98 -11.29
N VAL A 36 38.69 5.22 -10.58
CA VAL A 36 37.27 5.57 -10.36
C VAL A 36 37.17 6.88 -9.57
N PHE A 37 37.99 7.05 -8.54
CA PHE A 37 38.04 8.25 -7.71
C PHE A 37 38.54 9.47 -8.50
N ASN A 38 39.61 9.33 -9.28
CA ASN A 38 40.10 10.40 -10.14
C ASN A 38 39.06 10.79 -11.19
N ALA A 39 38.35 9.82 -11.77
CA ALA A 39 37.25 10.06 -12.70
C ALA A 39 36.08 10.79 -12.04
N ALA A 40 35.72 10.41 -10.82
CA ALA A 40 34.68 11.08 -10.04
C ALA A 40 35.07 12.52 -9.71
N ARG A 41 36.29 12.75 -9.22
CA ARG A 41 36.78 14.10 -8.88
C ARG A 41 36.83 15.02 -10.10
N ILE A 42 37.31 14.53 -11.24
CA ILE A 42 37.34 15.31 -12.49
C ILE A 42 35.92 15.59 -12.97
N ALA A 43 35.02 14.60 -12.94
CA ALA A 43 33.64 14.77 -13.36
C ALA A 43 32.86 15.76 -12.47
N VAL A 44 33.11 15.76 -11.16
CA VAL A 44 32.51 16.71 -10.20
C VAL A 44 33.09 18.11 -10.38
N ALA A 45 34.39 18.25 -10.67
CA ALA A 45 35.06 19.55 -10.83
C ALA A 45 34.86 20.20 -12.20
N SER A 46 34.51 19.42 -13.23
CA SER A 46 34.33 19.87 -14.62
C SER A 46 32.94 20.48 -14.84
N THR A 47 32.55 21.43 -14.01
CA THR A 47 31.32 22.24 -14.14
C THR A 47 31.44 23.33 -15.24
N SER A 48 32.53 23.35 -15.99
CA SER A 48 32.78 24.30 -17.08
C SER A 48 31.96 23.98 -18.33
N GLN A 49 31.39 25.03 -18.94
CA GLN A 49 30.31 25.07 -19.95
C GLN A 49 30.47 24.24 -21.25
N ILE A 50 31.54 23.48 -21.43
CA ILE A 50 31.78 22.69 -22.65
C ILE A 50 31.34 21.24 -22.37
N ASN A 51 30.24 20.82 -23.01
CA ASN A 51 29.75 19.43 -23.03
C ASN A 51 29.18 18.92 -21.68
N ILE A 52 28.35 19.76 -21.02
CA ILE A 52 27.73 19.46 -19.73
C ILE A 52 26.92 18.16 -19.78
N ASP A 53 26.18 17.91 -20.86
CA ASP A 53 25.29 16.73 -20.98
C ASP A 53 26.07 15.41 -20.97
N ALA A 54 27.15 15.33 -21.75
CA ALA A 54 27.99 14.14 -21.83
C ALA A 54 28.75 13.88 -20.52
N ASN A 55 29.22 14.95 -19.87
CA ASN A 55 29.88 14.87 -18.57
C ASN A 55 28.89 14.48 -17.45
N TYR A 56 27.66 14.99 -17.50
CA TYR A 56 26.62 14.70 -16.53
C TYR A 56 26.09 13.26 -16.65
N ALA A 57 25.87 12.77 -17.87
CA ALA A 57 25.51 11.37 -18.11
C ALA A 57 26.60 10.40 -17.61
N PHE A 58 27.87 10.75 -17.83
CA PHE A 58 29.01 10.01 -17.27
C PHE A 58 29.03 10.06 -15.73
N LEU A 59 28.80 11.22 -15.12
CA LEU A 59 28.74 11.39 -13.67
C LEU A 59 27.62 10.54 -13.04
N LYS A 60 26.40 10.56 -13.60
CA LYS A 60 25.27 9.73 -13.14
C LYS A 60 25.62 8.25 -13.18
N THR A 61 26.22 7.80 -14.27
CA THR A 61 26.63 6.39 -14.43
C THR A 61 27.70 6.02 -13.40
N LEU A 62 28.65 6.91 -13.13
CA LEU A 62 29.70 6.68 -12.14
C LEU A 62 29.16 6.66 -10.70
N ALA A 63 28.21 7.54 -10.37
CA ALA A 63 27.50 7.52 -9.09
C ALA A 63 26.74 6.20 -8.90
N GLN A 64 26.10 5.68 -9.94
CA GLN A 64 25.44 4.37 -9.92
C GLN A 64 26.43 3.21 -9.72
N VAL A 65 27.60 3.24 -10.39
CA VAL A 65 28.68 2.25 -10.19
C VAL A 65 29.09 2.23 -8.72
N VAL A 66 29.41 3.40 -8.16
CA VAL A 66 29.88 3.54 -6.77
C VAL A 66 28.78 3.14 -5.78
N ALA A 67 27.52 3.42 -6.11
CA ALA A 67 26.39 2.99 -5.31
C ALA A 67 26.21 1.47 -5.31
N GLN A 68 26.24 0.84 -6.48
CA GLN A 68 26.18 -0.62 -6.58
C GLN A 68 27.35 -1.28 -5.86
N LEU A 69 28.55 -0.67 -5.82
CA LEU A 69 29.68 -1.20 -5.05
C LEU A 69 29.34 -1.31 -3.56
N GLY A 70 28.75 -0.26 -2.99
CA GLY A 70 28.33 -0.20 -1.60
C GLY A 70 27.21 -1.19 -1.28
N LEU A 71 26.22 -1.31 -2.18
CA LEU A 71 25.13 -2.28 -2.03
C LEU A 71 25.63 -3.72 -2.09
N GLN A 72 26.56 -4.03 -3.01
CA GLN A 72 27.20 -5.34 -3.09
C GLN A 72 27.97 -5.65 -1.79
N PHE A 73 28.72 -4.68 -1.27
CA PHE A 73 29.39 -4.80 0.02
C PHE A 73 28.39 -5.09 1.16
N CYS A 74 27.33 -4.31 1.30
CA CYS A 74 26.29 -4.54 2.32
C CYS A 74 25.62 -5.92 2.20
N SER A 75 25.51 -6.45 0.98
CA SER A 75 24.89 -7.76 0.74
C SER A 75 25.75 -8.94 1.20
N MET A 76 27.08 -8.77 1.24
CA MET A 76 28.08 -9.83 1.51
C MET A 76 28.78 -9.69 2.87
N TYR A 77 28.98 -8.46 3.36
CA TYR A 77 29.76 -8.18 4.57
C TYR A 77 29.15 -8.85 5.80
N GLY A 78 29.91 -9.70 6.48
CA GLY A 78 29.46 -10.46 7.65
C GLY A 78 28.64 -11.72 7.35
N LYS A 79 28.27 -11.98 6.09
CA LYS A 79 27.71 -13.27 5.65
C LYS A 79 28.79 -14.22 5.15
N GLU A 80 29.74 -13.68 4.39
CA GLU A 80 30.90 -14.42 3.88
C GLU A 80 32.12 -14.15 4.77
N ALA A 81 32.81 -15.20 5.22
CA ALA A 81 33.97 -15.08 6.11
C ALA A 81 35.14 -14.31 5.48
N SER A 82 35.24 -14.32 4.14
CA SER A 82 36.25 -13.62 3.35
C SER A 82 35.92 -12.15 3.07
N ALA A 83 34.67 -11.71 3.28
CA ALA A 83 34.25 -10.32 3.09
C ALA A 83 34.62 -9.48 4.31
N THR A 84 35.81 -8.90 4.30
CA THR A 84 36.33 -8.02 5.37
C THR A 84 36.19 -6.54 5.01
N LYS A 85 36.41 -5.64 5.98
CA LYS A 85 36.40 -4.18 5.73
C LYS A 85 37.47 -3.86 4.68
N PRO A 86 37.14 -3.23 3.55
CA PRO A 86 38.12 -2.90 2.53
C PRO A 86 39.22 -1.97 3.05
N LYS A 87 40.45 -2.13 2.58
CA LYS A 87 41.60 -1.32 3.02
C LYS A 87 41.44 0.18 2.72
N ASN A 88 40.83 0.51 1.57
CA ASN A 88 40.62 1.89 1.12
C ASN A 88 39.21 2.42 1.41
N TRP A 89 38.60 1.94 2.48
CA TRP A 89 37.24 2.31 2.84
C TRP A 89 37.05 3.83 3.01
N GLU A 90 38.04 4.52 3.58
CA GLU A 90 37.97 5.97 3.79
C GLU A 90 37.95 6.74 2.46
N GLN A 91 38.67 6.28 1.42
CA GLN A 91 38.60 6.88 0.09
C GLN A 91 37.21 6.68 -0.54
N TYR A 92 36.57 5.54 -0.28
CA TYR A 92 35.21 5.28 -0.73
C TYR A 92 34.20 6.20 -0.02
N LEU A 93 34.29 6.36 1.30
CA LEU A 93 33.43 7.29 2.05
C LEU A 93 33.63 8.74 1.61
N PHE A 94 34.88 9.16 1.39
CA PHE A 94 35.19 10.47 0.86
C PHE A 94 34.55 10.68 -0.53
N MET A 95 34.64 9.68 -1.41
CA MET A 95 33.99 9.71 -2.73
C MET A 95 32.47 9.84 -2.64
N LEU A 96 31.81 9.06 -1.78
CA LEU A 96 30.37 9.19 -1.53
C LEU A 96 30.02 10.61 -1.08
N SER A 97 30.83 11.19 -0.20
CA SER A 97 30.64 12.54 0.27
C SER A 97 30.84 13.59 -0.83
N SER A 98 31.82 13.43 -1.72
CA SER A 98 32.01 14.33 -2.87
C SER A 98 30.83 14.30 -3.84
N PHE A 99 30.22 13.13 -4.07
CA PHE A 99 28.98 13.05 -4.84
C PHE A 99 27.80 13.72 -4.11
N GLY A 100 27.77 13.65 -2.78
CA GLY A 100 26.75 14.31 -1.96
C GLY A 100 26.80 15.85 -2.02
N GLU A 101 27.98 16.42 -2.25
CA GLU A 101 28.19 17.87 -2.43
C GLU A 101 27.68 18.38 -3.81
N HIS A 102 27.57 17.49 -4.80
CA HIS A 102 27.19 17.87 -6.16
C HIS A 102 25.73 18.39 -6.25
N PRO A 103 25.42 19.46 -7.02
CA PRO A 103 24.09 20.08 -7.05
C PRO A 103 22.92 19.20 -7.54
N SER A 104 23.19 18.14 -8.33
CA SER A 104 22.14 17.26 -8.88
C SER A 104 21.42 16.44 -7.80
N MET A 105 20.08 16.53 -7.79
CA MET A 105 19.24 15.76 -6.87
C MET A 105 19.23 14.26 -7.21
N SER A 106 19.30 13.90 -8.50
CA SER A 106 19.38 12.50 -8.96
C SER A 106 20.65 11.81 -8.46
N VAL A 107 21.78 12.51 -8.50
CA VAL A 107 23.06 12.00 -7.95
C VAL A 107 22.95 11.85 -6.43
N PHE A 108 22.42 12.86 -5.73
CA PHE A 108 22.26 12.81 -4.28
C PHE A 108 21.32 11.67 -3.82
N CYS A 109 20.19 11.46 -4.51
CA CYS A 109 19.26 10.36 -4.23
C CYS A 109 19.94 8.99 -4.39
N THR A 110 20.74 8.83 -5.44
CA THR A 110 21.49 7.58 -5.71
C THR A 110 22.45 7.25 -4.57
N ILE A 111 23.19 8.25 -4.07
CA ILE A 111 24.15 8.08 -2.98
C ILE A 111 23.44 7.88 -1.63
N THR A 112 22.33 8.57 -1.39
CA THR A 112 21.54 8.43 -0.15
C THR A 112 21.01 7.00 0.01
N THR A 113 20.64 6.34 -1.09
CA THR A 113 20.23 4.91 -1.09
C THR A 113 21.32 4.01 -0.51
N VAL A 114 22.60 4.32 -0.78
CA VAL A 114 23.76 3.57 -0.28
C VAL A 114 24.00 3.86 1.19
N TYR A 115 23.95 5.13 1.59
CA TYR A 115 24.03 5.53 2.99
C TYR A 115 22.96 4.82 3.82
N ARG A 116 21.72 4.73 3.32
CA ARG A 116 20.64 3.98 3.97
C ARG A 116 20.99 2.51 4.16
N ALA A 117 21.51 1.85 3.12
CA ALA A 117 21.94 0.46 3.21
C ALA A 117 23.06 0.26 4.24
N LEU A 118 24.05 1.17 4.26
CA LEU A 118 25.17 1.15 5.20
C LEU A 118 24.72 1.36 6.65
N PHE A 119 23.90 2.37 6.91
CA PHE A 119 23.41 2.71 8.24
C PHE A 119 22.46 1.64 8.79
N ARG A 120 21.69 0.98 7.92
CA ARG A 120 20.82 -0.15 8.30
C ARG A 120 21.61 -1.42 8.63
N HIS A 121 22.81 -1.58 8.07
CA HIS A 121 23.60 -2.79 8.23
C HIS A 121 24.38 -2.81 9.55
N LYS A 122 23.95 -3.63 10.51
CA LYS A 122 24.45 -3.71 11.91
C LYS A 122 25.99 -3.70 12.05
N LEU A 123 26.70 -4.45 11.22
CA LEU A 123 28.17 -4.51 11.28
C LEU A 123 28.85 -3.34 10.57
N ALA A 124 28.23 -2.79 9.52
CA ALA A 124 28.84 -1.72 8.72
C ALA A 124 28.76 -0.40 9.49
N VAL A 125 27.60 -0.08 10.05
CA VAL A 125 27.41 1.12 10.87
C VAL A 125 28.31 1.15 12.11
N SER A 126 28.57 0.00 12.74
CA SER A 126 29.40 -0.08 13.95
C SER A 126 30.91 -0.13 13.69
N LYS A 127 31.36 -0.71 12.57
CA LYS A 127 32.80 -0.95 12.30
C LYS A 127 33.37 -0.16 11.13
N CYS A 128 32.51 0.32 10.24
CA CYS A 128 32.92 0.98 9.00
C CYS A 128 32.50 2.45 8.93
N ILE A 129 31.52 2.90 9.71
CA ILE A 129 31.07 4.29 9.74
C ILE A 129 31.65 5.00 10.97
N THR A 130 32.22 6.19 10.77
CA THR A 130 32.76 7.05 11.83
C THR A 130 31.79 8.18 12.16
N ALA A 131 31.93 8.78 13.35
CA ALA A 131 31.12 9.95 13.74
C ALA A 131 31.33 11.13 12.77
N GLU A 132 32.55 11.33 12.26
CA GLU A 132 32.85 12.35 11.25
C GLU A 132 32.07 12.15 9.94
N THR A 133 31.97 10.89 9.48
CA THR A 133 31.16 10.55 8.30
C THR A 133 29.69 10.89 8.52
N VAL A 134 29.18 10.62 9.72
CA VAL A 134 27.80 10.93 10.09
C VAL A 134 27.57 12.45 10.12
N SER A 135 28.45 13.23 10.74
CA SER A 135 28.33 14.69 10.77
C SER A 135 28.35 15.29 9.37
N LYS A 136 29.30 14.86 8.53
CA LYS A 136 29.41 15.36 7.15
C LYS A 136 28.18 14.99 6.31
N TRP A 137 27.68 13.77 6.44
CA TRP A 137 26.45 13.36 5.77
C TRP A 137 25.24 14.16 6.29
N LEU A 138 25.16 14.42 7.60
CA LEU A 138 24.06 15.19 8.19
C LEU A 138 24.02 16.62 7.65
N GLU A 139 25.16 17.29 7.56
CA GLU A 139 25.27 18.62 6.95
C GLU A 139 24.74 18.63 5.50
N GLN A 140 25.13 17.63 4.69
CA GLN A 140 24.65 17.46 3.33
C GLN A 140 23.14 17.18 3.28
N ALA A 141 22.64 16.30 4.13
CA ALA A 141 21.23 15.92 4.19
C ALA A 141 20.35 17.12 4.59
N VAL A 142 20.80 17.93 5.56
CA VAL A 142 20.11 19.16 5.97
C VAL A 142 19.98 20.12 4.80
N GLN A 143 21.03 20.32 4.01
CA GLN A 143 20.99 21.19 2.83
C GLN A 143 20.03 20.67 1.72
N ARG A 144 19.91 19.36 1.57
CA ARG A 144 19.12 18.71 0.49
C ARG A 144 17.67 18.46 0.85
N ILE A 145 17.32 18.49 2.13
CA ILE A 145 15.92 18.35 2.56
C ILE A 145 15.13 19.65 2.32
N PHE A 146 15.81 20.79 2.17
CA PHE A 146 15.18 22.05 1.75
C PHE A 146 14.70 21.94 0.30
N GLU A 147 13.42 22.24 0.08
CA GLU A 147 12.77 22.15 -1.23
C GLU A 147 13.24 23.28 -2.16
N HIS A 148 14.22 22.98 -3.02
CA HIS A 148 14.81 23.88 -4.01
C HIS A 148 15.30 23.11 -5.23
N GLY A 149 15.32 23.76 -6.38
CA GLY A 149 15.94 23.21 -7.58
C GLY A 149 14.93 22.65 -8.56
N TYR A 150 13.69 23.15 -8.53
CA TYR A 150 12.70 22.86 -9.56
C TYR A 150 13.21 23.25 -10.95
N PRO A 151 12.81 22.53 -12.01
CA PRO A 151 13.05 22.93 -13.40
C PRO A 151 12.66 24.39 -13.68
N SER A 152 11.55 24.87 -13.10
CA SER A 152 11.06 26.24 -13.21
C SER A 152 11.88 27.30 -12.46
N GLU A 153 12.64 26.89 -11.43
CA GLU A 153 13.44 27.79 -10.60
C GLU A 153 14.81 28.12 -11.24
N GLN A 154 15.43 29.21 -10.74
CA GLN A 154 16.79 29.60 -11.10
C GLN A 154 17.76 29.19 -9.99
N GLY A 155 18.68 28.29 -10.30
CA GLY A 155 19.66 27.80 -9.33
C GLY A 155 20.59 26.75 -9.91
N PRO A 156 21.71 26.44 -9.23
CA PRO A 156 22.67 25.44 -9.70
C PRO A 156 22.05 24.03 -9.77
N SER A 157 21.13 23.70 -8.87
CA SER A 157 20.39 22.43 -8.89
C SER A 157 19.35 22.39 -10.03
N SER A 158 18.66 23.50 -10.30
CA SER A 158 17.65 23.59 -11.37
C SER A 158 18.20 23.32 -12.77
N VAL A 159 19.47 23.66 -13.03
CA VAL A 159 20.13 23.36 -14.31
C VAL A 159 20.17 21.85 -14.57
N TYR A 160 20.48 21.04 -13.55
CA TYR A 160 20.51 19.60 -13.67
C TYR A 160 19.11 18.99 -13.68
N SER A 161 18.14 19.61 -12.97
CA SER A 161 16.74 19.18 -13.01
C SER A 161 16.15 19.31 -14.43
N ARG A 162 16.41 20.42 -15.15
CA ARG A 162 16.03 20.57 -16.56
C ARG A 162 16.70 19.60 -17.53
N MET A 163 17.78 18.93 -17.10
CA MET A 163 18.44 17.88 -17.88
C MET A 163 17.90 16.48 -17.57
N ASP A 164 17.26 16.31 -16.41
CA ASP A 164 16.73 15.01 -15.94
C ASP A 164 15.24 14.85 -16.21
N PHE A 165 14.51 15.97 -16.24
CA PHE A 165 13.06 16.03 -16.38
C PHE A 165 12.69 16.93 -17.54
N ASP A 166 11.61 16.59 -18.23
CA ASP A 166 10.94 17.54 -19.13
C ASP A 166 10.51 18.77 -18.30
N ASP A 167 10.26 19.94 -18.91
CA ASP A 167 10.01 21.24 -18.23
C ASP A 167 8.83 21.28 -17.22
N SER A 168 8.27 20.12 -16.86
CA SER A 168 7.34 19.81 -15.79
C SER A 168 8.02 19.78 -14.40
N ASP A 169 7.49 20.53 -13.44
CA ASP A 169 7.93 20.49 -12.03
C ASP A 169 7.44 19.21 -11.30
N GLU A 170 6.54 18.47 -11.95
CA GLU A 170 5.85 17.29 -11.44
C GLU A 170 6.80 16.09 -11.25
N GLU A 171 7.61 15.75 -12.25
CA GLU A 171 8.54 14.63 -12.18
C GLU A 171 9.66 14.87 -11.15
N TYR A 172 10.15 16.12 -11.07
CA TYR A 172 11.10 16.53 -10.04
C TYR A 172 10.53 16.32 -8.63
N SER A 173 9.25 16.66 -8.42
CA SER A 173 8.58 16.50 -7.13
C SER A 173 8.56 15.05 -6.64
N GLU A 174 8.39 14.08 -7.55
CA GLU A 174 8.44 12.66 -7.21
C GLU A 174 9.83 12.24 -6.72
N LEU A 175 10.89 12.59 -7.46
CA LEU A 175 12.26 12.31 -7.05
C LEU A 175 12.59 12.99 -5.73
N PHE A 176 12.15 14.23 -5.55
CA PHE A 176 12.39 15.00 -4.33
C PHE A 176 11.77 14.33 -3.11
N VAL A 177 10.50 13.90 -3.20
CA VAL A 177 9.82 13.17 -2.11
C VAL A 177 10.46 11.82 -1.84
N LYS A 178 10.86 11.09 -2.87
CA LYS A 178 11.64 9.86 -2.71
C LYS A 178 12.93 10.12 -1.94
N THR A 179 13.67 11.16 -2.31
CA THR A 179 14.92 11.53 -1.64
C THR A 179 14.71 11.92 -0.18
N ARG A 180 13.68 12.74 0.12
CA ARG A 180 13.31 13.09 1.50
C ARG A 180 12.98 11.84 2.33
N THR A 181 12.29 10.87 1.73
CA THR A 181 11.96 9.59 2.38
C THR A 181 13.21 8.77 2.69
N GLU A 182 14.17 8.71 1.75
CA GLU A 182 15.47 8.07 1.96
C GLU A 182 16.28 8.73 3.09
N ILE A 183 16.33 10.07 3.13
CA ILE A 183 16.99 10.83 4.22
C ILE A 183 16.36 10.49 5.57
N GLY A 184 15.02 10.49 5.66
CA GLY A 184 14.30 10.11 6.88
C GLY A 184 14.61 8.68 7.33
N GLY A 185 14.76 7.76 6.38
CA GLY A 185 15.21 6.39 6.63
C GLY A 185 16.64 6.32 7.19
N CYS A 186 17.56 7.11 6.64
CA CYS A 186 18.92 7.23 7.15
C CYS A 186 18.96 7.79 8.58
N LEU A 187 18.24 8.90 8.84
CA LEU A 187 18.16 9.51 10.17
C LEU A 187 17.67 8.51 11.22
N ARG A 188 16.63 7.74 10.89
CA ARG A 188 16.11 6.68 11.75
C ARG A 188 17.18 5.63 12.08
N CYS A 189 17.91 5.15 11.08
CA CYS A 189 18.93 4.12 11.28
C CYS A 189 20.13 4.65 12.10
N ILE A 190 20.61 5.86 11.80
CA ILE A 190 21.75 6.45 12.50
C ILE A 190 21.39 6.80 13.94
N THR A 191 20.18 7.30 14.20
CA THR A 191 19.78 7.71 15.56
C THR A 191 19.83 6.53 16.54
N VAL A 192 19.59 5.30 16.08
CA VAL A 192 19.78 4.09 16.91
C VAL A 192 21.24 3.89 17.34
N HIS A 193 22.19 4.26 16.48
CA HIS A 193 23.63 4.00 16.69
C HIS A 193 24.40 5.19 17.27
N HIS A 194 24.04 6.42 16.90
CA HIS A 194 24.66 7.67 17.33
C HIS A 194 23.61 8.69 17.84
N PRO A 195 22.78 8.33 18.83
CA PRO A 195 21.67 9.17 19.30
C PRO A 195 22.11 10.54 19.83
N LEU A 196 23.22 10.61 20.58
CA LEU A 196 23.71 11.88 21.15
C LEU A 196 24.14 12.89 20.08
N LEU A 197 24.86 12.43 19.06
CA LEU A 197 25.34 13.27 17.96
C LEU A 197 24.17 13.89 17.18
N ILE A 198 23.16 13.07 16.87
CA ILE A 198 21.96 13.54 16.18
C ILE A 198 21.17 14.50 17.07
N TRP A 199 21.07 14.22 18.38
CA TRP A 199 20.35 15.08 19.31
C TRP A 199 21.01 16.45 19.50
N GLU A 200 22.33 16.52 19.61
CA GLU A 200 23.08 17.79 19.68
C GLU A 200 22.89 18.64 18.42
N ALA A 201 22.91 18.01 17.24
CA ALA A 201 22.61 18.69 15.99
C ALA A 201 21.17 19.22 15.97
N LEU A 202 20.19 18.42 16.44
CA LEU A 202 18.79 18.85 16.56
C LEU A 202 18.61 20.03 17.51
N GLU A 203 19.24 20.02 18.69
CA GLU A 203 19.18 21.13 19.65
C GLU A 203 19.77 22.42 19.06
N THR A 204 20.88 22.30 18.35
CA THR A 204 21.55 23.43 17.68
C THR A 204 20.66 24.00 16.58
N MET A 205 20.12 23.15 15.71
CA MET A 205 19.19 23.56 14.64
C MET A 205 17.91 24.18 15.19
N THR A 206 17.34 23.58 16.24
CA THR A 206 16.11 24.07 16.89
C THR A 206 16.33 25.47 17.47
N THR A 207 17.44 25.66 18.20
CA THR A 207 17.75 26.96 18.81
C THR A 207 17.99 28.01 17.72
N ALA A 208 18.75 27.68 16.67
CA ALA A 208 18.99 28.58 15.54
C ALA A 208 17.71 28.96 14.76
N LEU A 209 16.69 28.10 14.72
CA LEU A 209 15.40 28.42 14.10
C LEU A 209 14.50 29.26 14.99
N LEU A 210 14.51 29.01 16.31
CA LEU A 210 13.73 29.79 17.27
C LEU A 210 14.27 31.23 17.44
N ASP A 211 15.58 31.42 17.28
CA ASP A 211 16.23 32.74 17.34
C ASP A 211 15.92 33.61 16.10
N LYS A 212 15.53 33.00 14.97
CA LYS A 212 15.12 33.73 13.77
C LYS A 212 13.68 34.20 13.93
N GLU A 213 13.47 35.51 14.02
CA GLU A 213 12.12 36.06 14.06
C GLU A 213 11.39 35.77 12.73
N PRO A 214 10.16 35.21 12.76
CA PRO A 214 9.42 34.84 11.57
C PRO A 214 8.82 36.10 10.91
N VAL A 215 9.65 36.90 10.26
CA VAL A 215 9.20 38.02 9.43
C VAL A 215 9.17 37.56 7.98
N VAL A 216 7.97 37.25 7.47
CA VAL A 216 7.78 36.96 6.05
C VAL A 216 8.03 38.25 5.26
N PRO A 217 8.97 38.26 4.29
CA PRO A 217 9.20 39.44 3.44
C PRO A 217 7.92 39.87 2.72
N GLU A 218 7.70 41.17 2.53
CA GLU A 218 6.49 41.68 1.90
C GLU A 218 6.23 41.12 0.48
N SER A 219 7.29 40.65 -0.20
CA SER A 219 7.25 40.03 -1.54
C SER A 219 6.62 38.64 -1.60
N HIS A 220 6.44 37.94 -0.46
CA HIS A 220 5.89 36.58 -0.40
C HIS A 220 4.51 36.50 0.28
N LYS A 221 3.84 37.64 0.47
CA LYS A 221 2.50 37.70 1.09
C LYS A 221 1.43 36.95 0.29
N ASP A 222 1.62 36.81 -1.03
CA ASP A 222 0.65 36.17 -1.93
C ASP A 222 0.78 34.63 -1.99
N ASP A 223 1.94 34.06 -1.60
CA ASP A 223 2.17 32.61 -1.50
C ASP A 223 3.15 32.29 -0.34
N PRO A 224 2.68 32.23 0.91
CA PRO A 224 3.52 32.10 2.09
C PRO A 224 4.24 30.74 2.19
N ASP A 225 3.68 29.72 1.53
CA ASP A 225 4.17 28.34 1.55
C ASP A 225 5.53 28.22 0.80
N LYS A 226 5.84 29.16 -0.10
CA LYS A 226 7.13 29.24 -0.80
C LYS A 226 8.19 30.08 -0.08
N SER A 227 7.88 30.65 1.09
CA SER A 227 8.89 31.43 1.82
C SER A 227 10.03 30.53 2.31
N ASP A 228 11.27 31.01 2.19
CA ASP A 228 12.46 30.28 2.65
C ASP A 228 12.40 29.91 4.14
N ILE A 229 11.70 30.72 4.94
CA ILE A 229 11.46 30.48 6.37
C ILE A 229 10.49 29.30 6.56
N CYS A 230 9.39 29.24 5.81
CA CYS A 230 8.44 28.13 5.86
C CYS A 230 9.09 26.81 5.43
N ARG A 231 9.84 26.83 4.32
CA ARG A 231 10.65 25.68 3.84
C ARG A 231 11.67 25.21 4.89
N GLN A 232 12.28 26.13 5.64
CA GLN A 232 13.20 25.79 6.73
C GLN A 232 12.51 25.08 7.89
N TRP A 233 11.32 25.55 8.29
CA TRP A 233 10.50 24.90 9.30
C TRP A 233 10.03 23.52 8.85
N GLU A 234 9.60 23.38 7.60
CA GLU A 234 9.19 22.09 7.05
C GLU A 234 10.34 21.07 7.07
N ALA A 235 11.52 21.47 6.59
CA ALA A 235 12.73 20.65 6.65
C ALA A 235 13.05 20.18 8.07
N HIS A 236 13.00 21.11 9.04
CA HIS A 236 13.27 20.80 10.44
C HIS A 236 12.28 19.78 11.03
N VAL A 237 10.99 19.90 10.71
CA VAL A 237 9.96 18.91 11.10
C VAL A 237 10.35 17.52 10.60
N ARG A 238 10.74 17.37 9.32
CA ARG A 238 11.10 16.07 8.74
C ARG A 238 12.34 15.47 9.40
N ILE A 239 13.34 16.29 9.70
CA ILE A 239 14.57 15.83 10.38
C ILE A 239 14.24 15.35 11.79
N LEU A 240 13.48 16.14 12.55
CA LEU A 240 13.07 15.78 13.91
C LEU A 240 12.22 14.50 13.92
N GLU A 241 11.22 14.39 13.04
CA GLU A 241 10.42 13.16 12.92
C GLU A 241 11.26 11.94 12.55
N GLY A 242 12.19 12.07 11.60
CA GLY A 242 13.09 10.99 11.18
C GLY A 242 13.97 10.50 12.32
N ALA A 243 14.53 11.42 13.11
CA ALA A 243 15.33 11.11 14.28
C ALA A 243 14.49 10.47 15.40
N MET A 244 13.34 11.05 15.73
CA MET A 244 12.46 10.52 16.79
C MET A 244 11.94 9.10 16.50
N LYS A 245 11.77 8.72 15.22
CA LYS A 245 11.44 7.33 14.81
C LYS A 245 12.58 6.33 15.03
N GLY A 246 13.81 6.81 15.24
CA GLY A 246 15.00 6.01 15.53
C GLY A 246 15.39 5.96 17.00
N VAL A 247 14.77 6.77 17.86
CA VAL A 247 15.02 6.73 19.31
C VAL A 247 14.44 5.43 19.89
N SER A 248 15.30 4.63 20.53
CA SER A 248 14.87 3.44 21.27
C SER A 248 14.50 3.84 22.70
N TYR A 249 13.26 3.57 23.10
CA TYR A 249 12.77 3.85 24.46
C TYR A 249 13.14 2.74 25.47
N ASP A 250 13.51 1.55 24.98
CA ASP A 250 13.89 0.39 25.81
C ASP A 250 15.37 0.39 26.21
N GLN A 251 16.21 1.06 25.42
CA GLN A 251 17.59 1.37 25.81
C GLN A 251 17.55 2.57 26.76
N SER A 252 17.15 2.29 28.00
CA SER A 252 17.29 3.23 29.11
C SER A 252 18.66 3.92 29.03
N ASP A 253 18.64 5.25 28.98
CA ASP A 253 19.72 6.18 29.33
C ASP A 253 20.46 6.96 28.23
N VAL A 254 20.11 6.91 26.93
CA VAL A 254 20.90 7.69 25.95
C VAL A 254 20.44 9.14 25.76
N ILE A 255 19.13 9.42 25.73
CA ILE A 255 18.60 10.80 25.76
C ILE A 255 17.82 10.97 27.06
N SER A 256 18.25 11.89 27.92
CA SER A 256 17.54 12.12 29.17
C SER A 256 16.12 12.64 28.88
N PRO A 257 15.07 12.11 29.52
CA PRO A 257 13.70 12.60 29.33
C PRO A 257 13.58 14.11 29.58
N GLN A 258 14.43 14.66 30.45
CA GLN A 258 14.50 16.09 30.71
C GLN A 258 14.92 16.91 29.48
N ARG A 259 15.94 16.49 28.70
CA ARG A 259 16.33 17.21 27.47
C ARG A 259 15.19 17.25 26.45
N GLY A 260 14.46 16.13 26.32
CA GLY A 260 13.27 16.06 25.46
C GLY A 260 12.15 17.00 25.92
N VAL A 261 11.89 17.06 27.23
CA VAL A 261 10.91 17.97 27.84
C VAL A 261 11.33 19.43 27.71
N ASP A 262 12.62 19.74 27.85
CA ASP A 262 13.14 21.11 27.70
C ASP A 262 12.96 21.60 26.26
N MET A 263 13.26 20.75 25.26
CA MET A 263 13.02 21.06 23.85
C MET A 263 11.53 21.23 23.55
N LEU A 264 10.68 20.37 24.11
CA LEU A 264 9.22 20.52 24.02
C LEU A 264 8.77 21.86 24.64
N GLY A 265 9.32 22.24 25.79
CA GLY A 265 9.08 23.51 26.46
C GLY A 265 9.39 24.71 25.57
N LYS A 266 10.54 24.69 24.87
CA LYS A 266 10.92 25.74 23.91
C LYS A 266 9.87 25.92 22.80
N PHE A 267 9.39 24.84 22.19
CA PHE A 267 8.35 24.91 21.14
C PHE A 267 6.99 25.37 21.68
N VAL A 268 6.62 24.97 22.90
CA VAL A 268 5.34 25.38 23.50
C VAL A 268 5.33 26.87 23.84
N GLN A 269 6.46 27.41 24.31
CA GLN A 269 6.63 28.83 24.64
C GLN A 269 6.64 29.74 23.41
N PHE A 270 7.18 29.27 22.28
CA PHE A 270 7.22 30.06 21.05
C PHE A 270 5.82 30.26 20.44
N GLU A 271 5.46 31.50 20.09
CA GLU A 271 4.20 31.83 19.40
C GLU A 271 4.52 32.46 18.04
N SER A 272 3.92 31.94 16.97
CA SER A 272 3.99 32.57 15.64
C SER A 272 2.64 33.16 15.26
N SER A 273 2.65 34.32 14.61
CA SER A 273 1.46 34.93 13.99
C SER A 273 1.09 34.25 12.66
N ASP A 274 2.04 33.55 12.04
CA ASP A 274 1.87 32.80 10.80
C ASP A 274 1.26 31.40 11.08
N PRO A 275 0.06 31.09 10.55
CA PRO A 275 -0.56 29.78 10.72
C PRO A 275 0.22 28.60 10.13
N GLY A 276 0.98 28.80 9.05
CA GLY A 276 1.81 27.76 8.41
C GLY A 276 2.98 27.36 9.30
N ILE A 277 3.74 28.34 9.79
CA ILE A 277 4.83 28.11 10.77
C ILE A 277 4.27 27.50 12.06
N GLN A 278 3.12 27.98 12.55
CA GLN A 278 2.48 27.40 13.72
C GLN A 278 2.09 25.93 13.51
N SER A 279 1.72 25.55 12.29
CA SER A 279 1.47 24.15 11.91
C SER A 279 2.76 23.32 11.97
N HIS A 280 3.89 23.83 11.47
CA HIS A 280 5.18 23.13 11.59
C HIS A 280 5.62 22.96 13.04
N ILE A 281 5.45 23.98 13.88
CA ILE A 281 5.72 23.89 15.33
C ILE A 281 4.86 22.80 15.97
N PHE A 282 3.60 22.67 15.55
CA PHE A 282 2.70 21.61 16.02
C PHE A 282 3.19 20.21 15.61
N SER A 283 3.75 20.04 14.41
CA SER A 283 4.41 18.78 14.01
C SER A 283 5.65 18.48 14.86
N CYS A 284 6.46 19.50 15.20
CA CYS A 284 7.59 19.33 16.13
C CYS A 284 7.11 18.89 17.52
N ILE A 285 6.10 19.56 18.08
CA ILE A 285 5.46 19.18 19.37
C ILE A 285 4.95 17.73 19.31
N SER A 286 4.28 17.36 18.22
CA SER A 286 3.74 16.01 17.98
C SER A 286 4.81 14.91 17.93
N SER A 287 6.02 15.26 17.46
CA SER A 287 7.18 14.35 17.42
C SER A 287 7.75 14.09 18.82
N LEU A 288 7.55 15.03 19.75
CA LEU A 288 8.05 14.98 21.12
C LEU A 288 7.04 14.46 22.15
N PHE A 289 5.82 14.09 21.72
CA PHE A 289 4.83 13.44 22.60
C PHE A 289 5.35 12.21 23.38
N PRO A 290 6.27 11.38 22.87
CA PRO A 290 6.81 10.27 23.65
C PRO A 290 7.40 10.67 25.01
N PHE A 291 7.92 11.90 25.14
CA PHE A 291 8.46 12.42 26.39
C PHE A 291 7.38 12.76 27.44
N ILE A 292 6.12 12.96 27.02
CA ILE A 292 5.00 13.25 27.93
C ILE A 292 4.73 12.07 28.88
N VAL A 293 5.02 10.83 28.45
CA VAL A 293 4.84 9.64 29.29
C VAL A 293 5.72 9.70 30.55
N HIS A 294 6.94 10.22 30.42
CA HIS A 294 7.88 10.34 31.53
C HIS A 294 7.58 11.55 32.43
N ARG A 295 6.95 12.60 31.87
CA ARG A 295 6.59 13.85 32.57
C ARG A 295 5.17 14.30 32.22
N PRO A 296 4.14 13.67 32.81
CA PRO A 296 2.72 13.99 32.54
C PRO A 296 2.32 15.41 32.95
N ASP A 297 3.08 16.05 33.84
CA ASP A 297 2.87 17.42 34.32
C ASP A 297 2.90 18.48 33.22
N VAL A 298 3.55 18.18 32.09
CA VAL A 298 3.65 19.09 30.93
C VAL A 298 2.41 19.03 30.04
N LEU A 299 1.59 17.97 30.13
CA LEU A 299 0.44 17.73 29.26
C LEU A 299 -0.58 18.89 29.25
N PRO A 300 -1.00 19.48 30.39
CA PRO A 300 -1.97 20.58 30.36
C PRO A 300 -1.49 21.79 29.54
N THR A 301 -0.20 22.13 29.61
CA THR A 301 0.40 23.24 28.87
C THR A 301 0.41 22.95 27.37
N VAL A 302 0.84 21.75 26.99
CA VAL A 302 0.82 21.28 25.59
C VAL A 302 -0.60 21.24 25.04
N PHE A 303 -1.53 20.67 25.79
CA PHE A 303 -2.92 20.56 25.40
C PHE A 303 -3.57 21.94 25.20
N ASN A 304 -3.34 22.89 26.12
CA ASN A 304 -3.84 24.26 25.97
C ASN A 304 -3.28 24.96 24.73
N LYS A 305 -1.98 24.77 24.42
CA LYS A 305 -1.35 25.32 23.21
C LYS A 305 -2.01 24.78 21.93
N ILE A 306 -2.20 23.46 21.85
CA ILE A 306 -2.81 22.78 20.69
C ILE A 306 -4.30 23.12 20.56
N LEU A 307 -5.00 23.34 21.68
CA LEU A 307 -6.43 23.63 21.68
C LEU A 307 -6.74 25.09 21.28
N LYS A 308 -5.80 26.02 21.50
CA LYS A 308 -5.95 27.46 21.25
C LYS A 308 -6.52 27.79 19.86
N PRO A 309 -6.05 27.21 18.72
CA PRO A 309 -6.61 27.53 17.41
C PRO A 309 -8.07 27.11 17.22
N ILE A 310 -8.51 26.04 17.91
CA ILE A 310 -9.90 25.57 17.85
C ILE A 310 -10.81 26.48 18.68
N THR A 311 -10.39 26.85 19.90
CA THR A 311 -11.19 27.67 20.81
C THR A 311 -11.16 29.16 20.50
N SER A 312 -10.13 29.65 19.80
CA SER A 312 -10.07 31.05 19.34
C SER A 312 -11.11 31.36 18.26
N TYR A 313 -11.76 30.33 17.71
CA TYR A 313 -12.84 30.49 16.77
C TYR A 313 -14.09 31.06 17.45
N LYS A 314 -14.43 32.29 17.10
CA LYS A 314 -15.68 32.95 17.52
C LYS A 314 -16.85 32.47 16.65
N GLY A 315 -17.17 31.17 16.71
CA GLY A 315 -18.18 30.50 15.87
C GLY A 315 -19.61 31.02 15.98
N CYS A 316 -19.87 31.94 16.91
CA CYS A 316 -21.15 32.65 17.03
C CYS A 316 -21.26 33.88 16.11
N TYR A 317 -20.16 34.39 15.55
CA TYR A 317 -20.14 35.70 14.87
C TYR A 317 -19.58 35.66 13.44
N GLU A 318 -18.72 34.70 13.08
CA GLU A 318 -18.08 34.66 11.76
C GLU A 318 -18.14 33.27 11.09
N PRO A 319 -18.56 33.19 9.81
CA PRO A 319 -18.50 31.96 9.05
C PRO A 319 -17.05 31.59 8.72
N LEU A 320 -16.78 30.28 8.62
CA LEU A 320 -15.46 29.74 8.29
C LEU A 320 -14.91 30.25 6.96
N THR A 321 -15.77 30.62 6.01
CA THR A 321 -15.42 31.15 4.69
C THR A 321 -14.67 32.49 4.74
N LYS A 322 -14.64 33.16 5.90
CA LYS A 322 -13.83 34.37 6.12
C LYS A 322 -12.41 34.07 6.63
N LEU A 323 -12.11 32.84 7.01
CA LEU A 323 -10.77 32.44 7.45
C LEU A 323 -9.89 32.11 6.24
N SER A 324 -8.59 32.38 6.35
CA SER A 324 -7.63 31.92 5.34
C SER A 324 -7.51 30.39 5.36
N ARG A 325 -7.21 29.79 4.20
CA ARG A 325 -6.97 28.34 4.04
C ARG A 325 -6.00 27.79 5.09
N GLN A 326 -4.88 28.47 5.31
CA GLN A 326 -3.87 28.06 6.30
C GLN A 326 -4.40 28.05 7.75
N ARG A 327 -5.34 28.94 8.11
CA ARG A 327 -5.98 28.91 9.44
C ARG A 327 -6.95 27.73 9.56
N CYS A 328 -7.68 27.41 8.49
CA CYS A 328 -8.52 26.20 8.45
C CYS A 328 -7.67 24.93 8.60
N GLU A 329 -6.53 24.85 7.91
CA GLU A 329 -5.59 23.74 8.01
C GLU A 329 -4.95 23.64 9.40
N LEU A 330 -4.51 24.76 10.00
CA LEU A 330 -3.98 24.78 11.36
C LEU A 330 -4.99 24.23 12.39
N ARG A 331 -6.27 24.59 12.26
CA ARG A 331 -7.34 24.05 13.12
C ARG A 331 -7.54 22.56 12.91
N LYS A 332 -7.47 22.10 11.67
CA LYS A 332 -7.56 20.67 11.35
C LYS A 332 -6.37 19.90 11.93
N HIS A 333 -5.16 20.43 11.78
CA HIS A 333 -3.96 19.87 12.37
C HIS A 333 -4.07 19.82 13.91
N SER A 334 -4.61 20.87 14.54
CA SER A 334 -4.90 20.88 15.99
C SER A 334 -5.79 19.71 16.41
N ALA A 335 -6.89 19.48 15.68
CA ALA A 335 -7.80 18.36 15.96
C ALA A 335 -7.12 16.99 15.73
N CYS A 336 -6.25 16.89 14.73
CA CYS A 336 -5.43 15.69 14.47
C CYS A 336 -4.48 15.40 15.65
N LEU A 337 -3.83 16.41 16.22
CA LEU A 337 -2.95 16.24 17.38
C LEU A 337 -3.70 15.82 18.64
N ILE A 338 -4.89 16.40 18.89
CA ILE A 338 -5.76 15.98 19.99
C ILE A 338 -6.20 14.52 19.81
N ASN A 339 -6.51 14.11 18.58
CA ASN A 339 -6.80 12.71 18.26
C ASN A 339 -5.59 11.80 18.50
N LYS A 340 -4.39 12.22 18.06
CA LYS A 340 -3.14 11.47 18.29
C LYS A 340 -2.82 11.29 19.76
N LEU A 341 -3.03 12.33 20.58
CA LEU A 341 -2.90 12.25 22.05
C LEU A 341 -3.91 11.28 22.65
N GLY A 342 -5.19 11.40 22.29
CA GLY A 342 -6.25 10.50 22.75
C GLY A 342 -6.00 9.04 22.37
N ARG A 343 -5.49 8.79 21.16
CA ARG A 343 -5.19 7.43 20.67
C ARG A 343 -3.98 6.80 21.34
N ASN A 344 -2.87 7.52 21.40
CA ASN A 344 -1.59 6.95 21.83
C ASN A 344 -1.39 7.00 23.36
N TYR A 345 -2.02 7.98 24.04
CA TYR A 345 -1.88 8.19 25.49
C TYR A 345 -3.24 8.35 26.20
N PRO A 346 -4.20 7.43 25.98
CA PRO A 346 -5.59 7.60 26.45
C PRO A 346 -5.70 7.71 27.97
N LYS A 347 -4.87 6.98 28.73
CA LYS A 347 -4.87 7.02 30.21
C LYS A 347 -4.40 8.37 30.76
N ILE A 348 -3.37 8.97 30.15
CA ILE A 348 -2.82 10.28 30.58
C ILE A 348 -3.80 11.40 30.21
N MET A 349 -4.50 11.25 29.08
CA MET A 349 -5.43 12.22 28.55
C MET A 349 -6.85 12.11 29.15
N LEU A 350 -7.17 11.03 29.87
CA LEU A 350 -8.49 10.77 30.46
C LEU A 350 -9.03 11.93 31.34
N PRO A 351 -8.22 12.62 32.18
CA PRO A 351 -8.70 13.76 32.97
C PRO A 351 -9.20 14.95 32.12
N ALA A 352 -8.82 15.02 30.85
CA ALA A 352 -9.28 16.05 29.93
C ALA A 352 -10.61 15.71 29.24
N PHE A 353 -11.20 14.53 29.48
CA PHE A 353 -12.40 14.04 28.79
C PHE A 353 -13.58 15.02 28.90
N ASP A 354 -13.97 15.40 30.12
CA ASP A 354 -15.15 16.26 30.33
C ASP A 354 -14.94 17.65 29.74
N ARG A 355 -13.73 18.20 29.87
CA ARG A 355 -13.36 19.49 29.28
C ARG A 355 -13.43 19.45 27.76
N LEU A 356 -12.92 18.39 27.13
CA LEU A 356 -12.96 18.22 25.69
C LEU A 356 -14.40 18.04 25.20
N LEU A 357 -15.19 17.21 25.89
CA LEU A 357 -16.59 16.97 25.57
C LEU A 357 -17.40 18.27 25.62
N PHE A 358 -17.24 19.07 26.68
CA PHE A 358 -17.89 20.37 26.81
C PHE A 358 -17.54 21.30 25.64
N ILE A 359 -16.26 21.41 25.28
CA ILE A 359 -15.82 22.26 24.17
C ILE A 359 -16.44 21.82 22.85
N VAL A 360 -16.49 20.52 22.58
CA VAL A 360 -17.10 19.97 21.35
C VAL A 360 -18.61 20.24 21.31
N GLN A 361 -19.31 20.07 22.42
CA GLN A 361 -20.75 20.35 22.51
C GLN A 361 -21.05 21.83 22.28
N VAL A 362 -20.33 22.73 22.96
CA VAL A 362 -20.49 24.19 22.79
C VAL A 362 -20.24 24.59 21.33
N LEU A 363 -19.12 24.16 20.75
CA LEU A 363 -18.76 24.55 19.38
C LEU A 363 -19.69 23.94 18.30
N ASN A 364 -20.32 22.79 18.57
CA ASN A 364 -21.33 22.23 17.67
C ASN A 364 -22.70 22.92 17.81
N SER A 365 -22.97 23.58 18.94
CA SER A 365 -24.22 24.33 19.17
C SER A 365 -24.21 25.77 18.63
N CYS A 366 -23.04 26.28 18.21
CA CYS A 366 -22.89 27.61 17.63
C CYS A 366 -23.58 27.74 16.26
N THR A 367 -23.92 28.98 15.87
CA THR A 367 -24.49 29.33 14.55
C THR A 367 -23.70 28.73 13.39
N TYR A 368 -22.37 28.73 13.50
CA TYR A 368 -21.46 28.06 12.56
C TYR A 368 -20.73 26.91 13.29
N PRO A 369 -21.20 25.66 13.14
CA PRO A 369 -20.62 24.53 13.84
C PRO A 369 -19.23 24.15 13.28
N LEU A 370 -18.50 23.32 14.03
CA LEU A 370 -17.21 22.80 13.57
C LEU A 370 -17.32 22.08 12.20
N PRO A 371 -16.32 22.22 11.33
CA PRO A 371 -16.23 21.43 10.10
C PRO A 371 -16.31 19.93 10.39
N ARG A 372 -16.91 19.16 9.47
CA ARG A 372 -17.13 17.71 9.64
C ARG A 372 -15.85 16.94 9.98
N VAL A 373 -14.74 17.26 9.30
CA VAL A 373 -13.45 16.59 9.52
C VAL A 373 -12.94 16.81 10.95
N GLN A 374 -12.95 18.06 11.43
CA GLN A 374 -12.54 18.39 12.80
C GLN A 374 -13.46 17.71 13.83
N ARG A 375 -14.77 17.75 13.61
CA ARG A 375 -15.75 17.10 14.48
C ARG A 375 -15.49 15.59 14.59
N ASN A 376 -15.22 14.92 13.47
CA ASN A 376 -14.94 13.48 13.45
C ASN A 376 -13.62 13.14 14.15
N LEU A 377 -12.56 13.94 13.97
CA LEU A 377 -11.28 13.73 14.66
C LEU A 377 -11.41 13.90 16.19
N LEU A 378 -12.19 14.88 16.64
CA LEU A 378 -12.45 15.08 18.06
C LEU A 378 -13.36 14.00 18.63
N LEU A 379 -14.33 13.51 17.85
CA LEU A 379 -15.15 12.35 18.21
C LEU A 379 -14.31 11.07 18.36
N ASP A 380 -13.40 10.81 17.41
CA ASP A 380 -12.42 9.71 17.50
C ASP A 380 -11.65 9.80 18.84
N SER A 381 -11.12 10.99 19.17
CA SER A 381 -10.40 11.23 20.44
C SER A 381 -11.28 10.91 21.66
N LEU A 382 -12.50 11.43 21.70
CA LEU A 382 -13.44 11.17 22.80
C LEU A 382 -13.78 9.68 22.93
N LEU A 383 -13.91 8.94 21.82
CA LEU A 383 -14.15 7.49 21.87
C LEU A 383 -12.93 6.72 22.41
N TYR A 384 -11.70 7.11 22.06
CA TYR A 384 -10.50 6.52 22.67
C TYR A 384 -10.42 6.76 24.17
N LEU A 385 -10.74 7.97 24.62
CA LEU A 385 -10.80 8.30 26.05
C LEU A 385 -11.93 7.54 26.76
N ASN A 386 -13.09 7.38 26.10
CA ASN A 386 -14.19 6.58 26.62
C ASN A 386 -13.78 5.12 26.85
N ASN A 387 -13.05 4.51 25.90
CA ASN A 387 -12.50 3.16 26.07
C ASN A 387 -11.57 3.08 27.29
N ALA A 388 -10.75 4.11 27.56
CA ALA A 388 -9.83 4.15 28.69
C ALA A 388 -10.50 4.14 30.08
N LYS A 389 -11.81 4.41 30.17
CA LYS A 389 -12.58 4.27 31.42
C LYS A 389 -12.69 2.83 31.91
N ASN A 390 -12.59 1.85 31.01
CA ASN A 390 -12.74 0.41 31.30
C ASN A 390 -14.03 0.06 32.09
N ASN A 391 -15.15 0.75 31.81
CA ASN A 391 -16.44 0.49 32.44
C ASN A 391 -17.50 0.36 31.34
N TYR A 392 -18.16 -0.81 31.25
CA TYR A 392 -19.13 -1.08 30.20
C TYR A 392 -20.30 -0.10 30.20
N ILE A 393 -20.86 0.20 31.38
CA ILE A 393 -22.08 1.01 31.51
C ILE A 393 -21.78 2.44 31.08
N GLU A 394 -20.72 3.04 31.62
CA GLU A 394 -20.33 4.41 31.26
C GLU A 394 -20.00 4.54 29.77
N GLN A 395 -19.33 3.52 29.22
CA GLN A 395 -19.00 3.50 27.79
C GLN A 395 -20.25 3.41 26.93
N ALA A 396 -21.17 2.51 27.27
CA ALA A 396 -22.43 2.32 26.56
C ALA A 396 -23.28 3.59 26.63
N THR A 397 -23.44 4.22 27.79
CA THR A 397 -24.22 5.45 27.94
C THR A 397 -23.71 6.56 27.02
N TYR A 398 -22.41 6.84 27.03
CA TYR A 398 -21.83 7.86 26.15
C TYR A 398 -22.02 7.53 24.65
N ILE A 399 -21.85 6.26 24.27
CA ILE A 399 -22.10 5.81 22.89
C ILE A 399 -23.59 5.97 22.53
N GLY A 400 -24.49 5.69 23.46
CA GLY A 400 -25.93 5.89 23.31
C GLY A 400 -26.27 7.34 22.99
N ASP A 401 -25.67 8.29 23.71
CA ASP A 401 -25.85 9.73 23.49
C ASP A 401 -25.32 10.15 22.11
N VAL A 402 -24.16 9.64 21.70
CA VAL A 402 -23.58 9.92 20.37
C VAL A 402 -24.44 9.37 19.24
N LEU A 403 -25.04 8.19 19.41
CA LEU A 403 -25.87 7.53 18.39
C LEU A 403 -27.33 7.99 18.38
N GLN A 404 -27.78 8.74 19.38
CA GLN A 404 -29.17 9.18 19.51
C GLN A 404 -29.70 9.93 18.27
N PRO A 405 -28.98 10.90 17.67
CA PRO A 405 -29.45 11.58 16.45
C PRO A 405 -29.59 10.65 15.25
N ILE A 406 -28.83 9.54 15.21
CA ILE A 406 -28.90 8.56 14.12
C ILE A 406 -30.13 7.67 14.29
N LYS A 407 -30.48 7.29 15.53
CA LYS A 407 -31.73 6.57 15.81
C LYS A 407 -32.94 7.36 15.33
N GLU A 408 -32.97 8.67 15.60
CA GLU A 408 -34.02 9.58 15.13
C GLU A 408 -34.07 9.66 13.59
N LEU A 409 -32.91 9.77 12.93
CA LEU A 409 -32.84 9.74 11.47
C LEU A 409 -33.36 8.42 10.88
N PHE A 410 -33.05 7.27 11.48
CA PHE A 410 -33.54 5.98 11.00
C PHE A 410 -35.04 5.77 11.22
N ILE A 411 -35.63 6.47 12.19
CA ILE A 411 -37.09 6.54 12.34
C ILE A 411 -37.69 7.37 11.21
N GLU A 412 -37.11 8.54 10.90
CA GLU A 412 -37.51 9.40 9.76
C GLU A 412 -37.42 8.63 8.42
N LEU A 413 -36.35 7.88 8.21
CA LEU A 413 -36.08 7.15 6.95
C LEU A 413 -36.90 5.85 6.80
N LYS A 414 -37.64 5.40 7.81
CA LYS A 414 -38.26 4.07 7.82
C LYS A 414 -39.17 3.83 6.61
N ASP A 415 -40.00 4.81 6.26
CA ASP A 415 -40.94 4.69 5.15
C ASP A 415 -40.27 4.91 3.80
N ILE A 416 -39.29 5.80 3.74
CA ILE A 416 -38.51 6.16 2.54
C ILE A 416 -37.67 4.97 2.05
N LEU A 417 -37.13 4.16 2.96
CA LEU A 417 -36.25 3.03 2.62
C LEU A 417 -36.98 1.79 2.07
N ASN A 418 -38.30 1.88 1.87
CA ASN A 418 -39.08 0.80 1.26
C ASN A 418 -38.96 0.76 -0.27
N SER A 419 -38.79 1.92 -0.92
CA SER A 419 -38.78 2.09 -2.37
C SER A 419 -37.52 2.83 -2.85
N PRO A 420 -36.80 2.32 -3.87
CA PRO A 420 -35.65 3.03 -4.45
C PRO A 420 -36.00 4.41 -5.02
N LEU A 421 -37.21 4.58 -5.55
CA LEU A 421 -37.67 5.86 -6.13
C LEU A 421 -37.93 6.90 -5.04
N ASP A 422 -38.55 6.52 -3.93
CA ASP A 422 -38.78 7.43 -2.79
C ASP A 422 -37.46 7.89 -2.18
N PHE A 423 -36.47 6.98 -2.10
CA PHE A 423 -35.12 7.33 -1.68
C PHE A 423 -34.43 8.27 -2.68
N MET A 424 -34.62 8.08 -3.98
CA MET A 424 -34.14 8.98 -5.04
C MET A 424 -34.66 10.40 -4.87
N THR A 425 -35.96 10.56 -4.64
CA THR A 425 -36.61 11.86 -4.39
C THR A 425 -36.10 12.49 -3.09
N TYR A 426 -35.92 11.70 -2.03
CA TYR A 426 -35.39 12.20 -0.76
C TYR A 426 -33.97 12.80 -0.88
N ILE A 427 -33.12 12.22 -1.74
CA ILE A 427 -31.76 12.71 -2.00
C ILE A 427 -31.67 13.68 -3.19
N GLY A 428 -32.73 13.87 -3.96
CA GLY A 428 -32.81 14.82 -5.08
C GLY A 428 -32.04 14.38 -6.34
N LEU A 429 -32.14 13.11 -6.76
CA LEU A 429 -31.58 12.63 -8.03
C LEU A 429 -32.49 12.86 -9.24
N ASP A 430 -33.78 13.03 -8.98
CA ASP A 430 -34.87 13.36 -9.91
C ASP A 430 -35.04 14.88 -10.11
N GLU A 431 -34.45 15.70 -9.23
CA GLU A 431 -34.45 17.16 -9.32
C GLU A 431 -33.38 17.69 -10.29
N THR A 432 -33.65 18.84 -10.94
CA THR A 432 -32.66 19.50 -11.79
C THR A 432 -31.54 20.11 -10.95
N PRO A 433 -30.25 19.96 -11.33
CA PRO A 433 -29.16 20.49 -10.53
C PRO A 433 -29.19 22.02 -10.48
N THR A 434 -29.11 22.60 -9.29
CA THR A 434 -29.06 24.05 -9.14
C THR A 434 -27.61 24.57 -9.13
N PRO A 435 -27.24 25.52 -10.01
CA PRO A 435 -25.85 25.97 -10.14
C PRO A 435 -25.34 26.82 -8.96
N ASN A 436 -26.24 27.39 -8.14
CA ASN A 436 -25.87 28.19 -6.97
C ASN A 436 -26.02 27.37 -5.66
N PRO A 437 -24.92 27.05 -4.95
CA PRO A 437 -24.97 26.28 -3.70
C PRO A 437 -25.69 27.00 -2.55
N SER A 438 -25.92 28.32 -2.68
CA SER A 438 -26.72 29.16 -1.77
C SER A 438 -28.22 29.15 -2.08
N GLN A 439 -28.64 28.77 -3.29
CA GLN A 439 -30.06 28.52 -3.62
C GLN A 439 -30.43 27.04 -3.42
N GLU A 440 -29.42 26.15 -3.42
CA GLU A 440 -29.50 24.76 -3.00
C GLU A 440 -29.58 24.60 -1.45
N GLU A 441 -30.16 25.57 -0.74
CA GLU A 441 -30.67 25.42 0.64
C GLU A 441 -31.94 24.56 0.69
N GLY A 442 -32.27 23.89 -0.42
CA GLY A 442 -33.35 22.91 -0.53
C GLY A 442 -33.11 21.69 0.37
N THR A 443 -34.21 21.20 0.93
CA THR A 443 -34.31 20.03 1.83
C THR A 443 -33.44 18.85 1.40
N THR A 444 -33.28 18.60 0.10
CA THR A 444 -32.52 17.45 -0.46
C THR A 444 -31.02 17.52 -0.17
N ARG A 445 -30.38 18.71 -0.24
CA ARG A 445 -28.96 18.88 0.15
C ARG A 445 -28.76 18.60 1.63
N TYR A 446 -29.66 19.12 2.47
CA TYR A 446 -29.65 18.88 3.90
C TYR A 446 -29.83 17.39 4.23
N ASN A 447 -30.70 16.68 3.51
CA ASN A 447 -30.91 15.24 3.63
C ASN A 447 -29.65 14.43 3.28
N ARG A 448 -28.98 14.74 2.16
CA ARG A 448 -27.68 14.12 1.80
C ARG A 448 -26.64 14.35 2.89
N CYS A 449 -26.61 15.56 3.46
CA CYS A 449 -25.72 15.93 4.55
C CYS A 449 -26.00 15.16 5.84
N LYS A 450 -27.28 14.97 6.20
CA LYS A 450 -27.71 14.14 7.34
C LYS A 450 -27.24 12.70 7.17
N ILE A 451 -27.53 12.06 6.03
CA ILE A 451 -27.11 10.67 5.75
C ILE A 451 -25.60 10.53 5.80
N SER A 452 -24.86 11.42 5.14
CA SER A 452 -23.39 11.38 5.10
C SER A 452 -22.78 11.55 6.50
N SER A 453 -23.35 12.43 7.33
CA SER A 453 -22.87 12.62 8.70
C SER A 453 -23.20 11.40 9.57
N ALA A 454 -24.40 10.85 9.45
CA ALA A 454 -24.85 9.67 10.19
C ALA A 454 -24.00 8.43 9.88
N THR A 455 -23.76 8.12 8.60
CA THR A 455 -22.94 6.96 8.21
C THR A 455 -21.49 7.11 8.70
N ARG A 456 -20.93 8.32 8.69
CA ARG A 456 -19.57 8.57 9.21
C ARG A 456 -19.46 8.43 10.73
N ILE A 457 -20.44 8.93 11.48
CA ILE A 457 -20.48 8.75 12.94
C ILE A 457 -20.65 7.26 13.25
N LEU A 458 -21.54 6.55 12.55
CA LEU A 458 -21.78 5.12 12.73
C LEU A 458 -20.51 4.29 12.47
N GLU A 459 -19.84 4.54 11.32
CA GLU A 459 -18.54 3.94 10.98
C GLU A 459 -17.51 4.18 12.09
N THR A 460 -17.43 5.42 12.58
CA THR A 460 -16.47 5.83 13.61
C THR A 460 -16.72 5.16 14.95
N VAL A 461 -17.97 5.15 15.43
CA VAL A 461 -18.35 4.49 16.68
C VAL A 461 -18.06 2.99 16.63
N LEU A 462 -18.44 2.32 15.54
CA LEU A 462 -18.14 0.90 15.35
C LEU A 462 -16.61 0.66 15.32
N ARG A 463 -15.86 1.42 14.54
CA ARG A 463 -14.40 1.26 14.44
C ARG A 463 -13.66 1.53 15.75
N ARG A 464 -14.13 2.47 16.58
CA ARG A 464 -13.40 2.91 17.79
C ARG A 464 -13.91 2.29 19.08
N SER A 465 -15.15 1.83 19.17
CA SER A 465 -15.66 1.17 20.38
C SER A 465 -14.95 -0.17 20.59
N ARG A 466 -14.21 -0.28 21.71
CA ARG A 466 -13.42 -1.47 22.04
C ARG A 466 -13.53 -1.78 23.54
N TYR A 467 -13.61 -3.06 23.87
CA TYR A 467 -13.50 -3.55 25.24
C TYR A 467 -12.02 -3.66 25.69
N PRO A 468 -11.72 -3.73 27.00
CA PRO A 468 -10.36 -3.83 27.52
C PRO A 468 -9.63 -5.10 27.06
N SER A 469 -8.30 -5.03 26.89
CA SER A 469 -7.51 -6.17 26.39
C SER A 469 -7.29 -7.29 27.41
N THR A 470 -7.33 -6.99 28.72
CA THR A 470 -7.05 -7.96 29.78
C THR A 470 -8.33 -8.50 30.40
N THR A 471 -8.38 -9.81 30.66
CA THR A 471 -9.55 -10.49 31.24
C THR A 471 -9.96 -9.91 32.59
N GLU A 472 -9.00 -9.52 33.44
CA GLU A 472 -9.26 -8.87 34.73
C GLU A 472 -10.04 -7.54 34.58
N LEU A 473 -9.69 -6.72 33.58
CA LEU A 473 -10.39 -5.47 33.29
C LEU A 473 -11.75 -5.73 32.64
N GLN A 474 -11.89 -6.81 31.87
CA GLN A 474 -13.18 -7.21 31.31
C GLN A 474 -14.16 -7.66 32.40
N GLU A 475 -13.69 -8.42 33.39
CA GLU A 475 -14.48 -8.85 34.54
C GLU A 475 -14.87 -7.68 35.43
N SER A 476 -13.90 -6.90 35.91
CA SER A 476 -14.14 -5.75 36.79
C SER A 476 -14.96 -4.65 36.12
N GLY A 477 -14.80 -4.46 34.81
CA GLY A 477 -15.53 -3.48 34.00
C GLY A 477 -16.91 -3.94 33.52
N GLY A 478 -17.33 -5.18 33.78
CA GLY A 478 -18.65 -5.71 33.40
C GLY A 478 -18.81 -6.02 31.90
N PHE A 479 -17.73 -6.31 31.19
CA PHE A 479 -17.74 -6.66 29.76
C PHE A 479 -17.99 -8.15 29.49
N LEU A 480 -17.95 -9.02 30.50
CA LEU A 480 -18.26 -10.43 30.34
C LEU A 480 -19.76 -10.68 30.48
N GLN A 481 -20.34 -11.36 29.49
CA GLN A 481 -21.72 -11.81 29.51
C GLN A 481 -21.77 -13.34 29.35
N VAL A 482 -22.48 -14.01 30.26
CA VAL A 482 -22.74 -15.45 30.14
C VAL A 482 -23.92 -15.64 29.20
N VAL A 483 -23.71 -16.37 28.11
CA VAL A 483 -24.73 -16.65 27.09
C VAL A 483 -24.88 -18.16 26.95
N SER A 484 -26.12 -18.62 26.76
CA SER A 484 -26.40 -20.04 26.48
C SER A 484 -25.72 -20.45 25.18
N SER A 485 -24.95 -21.54 25.22
CA SER A 485 -24.28 -22.05 24.02
C SER A 485 -25.31 -22.65 23.05
N PRO A 486 -25.19 -22.41 21.73
CA PRO A 486 -25.95 -23.17 20.74
C PRO A 486 -25.57 -24.67 20.73
N ASP A 487 -24.39 -25.02 21.26
CA ASP A 487 -23.97 -26.41 21.43
C ASP A 487 -24.57 -26.99 22.74
N PRO A 488 -25.45 -28.01 22.66
CA PRO A 488 -26.09 -28.63 23.81
C PRO A 488 -25.08 -29.26 24.79
N ASN A 489 -23.84 -29.54 24.37
CA ASN A 489 -22.80 -30.12 25.24
C ASN A 489 -22.03 -29.10 26.09
N ILE A 490 -22.11 -27.80 25.76
CA ILE A 490 -21.31 -26.75 26.40
C ILE A 490 -22.13 -25.94 27.42
N GLY A 491 -23.47 -25.96 27.34
CA GLY A 491 -24.38 -25.34 28.31
C GLY A 491 -24.35 -23.80 28.31
N THR A 492 -23.28 -23.20 28.84
CA THR A 492 -23.09 -21.75 28.95
C THR A 492 -21.68 -21.35 28.54
N ARG A 493 -21.57 -20.32 27.70
CA ARG A 493 -20.31 -19.72 27.25
C ARG A 493 -20.22 -18.27 27.70
N THR A 494 -19.07 -17.89 28.24
CA THR A 494 -18.75 -16.49 28.53
C THR A 494 -18.27 -15.80 27.26
N VAL A 495 -18.91 -14.69 26.91
CA VAL A 495 -18.57 -13.88 25.73
C VAL A 495 -18.29 -12.45 26.17
N VAL A 496 -17.31 -11.82 25.51
CA VAL A 496 -17.01 -10.40 25.74
C VAL A 496 -17.95 -9.56 24.90
N ARG A 497 -18.78 -8.73 25.54
CA ARG A 497 -19.72 -7.82 24.85
C ARG A 497 -19.06 -6.47 24.56
N ASN A 498 -19.30 -5.96 23.36
CA ASN A 498 -18.89 -4.60 22.98
C ASN A 498 -20.01 -3.58 23.34
N PRO A 499 -19.70 -2.47 24.03
CA PRO A 499 -20.68 -1.45 24.41
C PRO A 499 -21.52 -0.90 23.25
N CYS A 500 -20.99 -0.83 22.02
CA CYS A 500 -21.73 -0.29 20.89
C CYS A 500 -22.89 -1.21 20.44
N MET A 501 -22.80 -2.52 20.68
CA MET A 501 -23.75 -3.48 20.10
C MET A 501 -25.17 -3.32 20.66
N GLU A 502 -25.32 -2.90 21.91
CA GLU A 502 -26.63 -2.64 22.53
C GLU A 502 -27.45 -1.62 21.73
N HIS A 503 -26.79 -0.60 21.18
CA HIS A 503 -27.43 0.46 20.41
C HIS A 503 -27.52 0.15 18.91
N MET A 504 -26.66 -0.73 18.40
CA MET A 504 -26.65 -1.11 16.99
C MET A 504 -27.74 -2.12 16.62
N MET A 505 -28.03 -3.07 17.51
CA MET A 505 -29.01 -4.14 17.24
C MET A 505 -30.39 -3.60 16.84
N PRO A 506 -30.97 -2.57 17.51
CA PRO A 506 -32.25 -1.99 17.10
C PRO A 506 -32.24 -1.30 15.73
N MET A 507 -31.07 -0.85 15.26
CA MET A 507 -30.90 -0.11 14.01
C MET A 507 -30.53 -1.00 12.81
N MET A 508 -30.32 -2.29 13.05
CA MET A 508 -29.78 -3.23 12.05
C MET A 508 -30.67 -3.33 10.81
N HIS A 509 -32.00 -3.41 11.00
CA HIS A 509 -32.94 -3.53 9.88
C HIS A 509 -32.88 -2.33 8.94
N GLN A 510 -32.90 -1.11 9.48
CA GLN A 510 -32.84 0.14 8.72
C GLN A 510 -31.48 0.31 8.04
N LEU A 511 -30.39 -0.11 8.68
CA LEU A 511 -29.06 -0.12 8.08
C LEU A 511 -29.02 -1.03 6.83
N PHE A 512 -29.51 -2.26 6.93
CA PHE A 512 -29.58 -3.17 5.78
C PHE A 512 -30.54 -2.66 4.69
N ALA A 513 -31.65 -2.01 5.07
CA ALA A 513 -32.53 -1.36 4.10
C ALA A 513 -31.81 -0.25 3.32
N LEU A 514 -31.03 0.60 4.00
CA LEU A 514 -30.21 1.64 3.36
C LEU A 514 -29.15 1.04 2.40
N ILE A 515 -28.52 -0.07 2.79
CA ILE A 515 -27.57 -0.80 1.92
C ILE A 515 -28.29 -1.32 0.67
N ARG A 516 -29.46 -1.93 0.85
CA ARG A 516 -30.27 -2.40 -0.28
C ARG A 516 -30.62 -1.25 -1.22
N MET A 517 -31.08 -0.11 -0.68
CA MET A 517 -31.40 1.07 -1.49
C MET A 517 -30.20 1.58 -2.26
N SER A 518 -29.03 1.67 -1.63
CA SER A 518 -27.78 2.08 -2.30
C SER A 518 -27.45 1.20 -3.51
N ASN A 519 -27.70 -0.11 -3.44
CA ASN A 519 -27.52 -1.02 -4.57
C ASN A 519 -28.65 -0.89 -5.61
N SER A 520 -29.90 -0.78 -5.16
CA SER A 520 -31.05 -0.70 -6.06
C SER A 520 -31.13 0.60 -6.89
N LEU A 521 -30.42 1.67 -6.51
CA LEU A 521 -30.28 2.89 -7.34
C LEU A 521 -29.71 2.59 -8.74
N TRP A 522 -29.03 1.46 -8.92
CA TRP A 522 -28.45 1.04 -10.20
C TRP A 522 -29.44 0.34 -11.13
N LYS A 523 -30.67 0.08 -10.67
CA LYS A 523 -31.70 -0.54 -11.50
C LYS A 523 -32.04 0.34 -12.71
N PRO A 524 -32.35 -0.25 -13.88
CA PRO A 524 -32.72 0.50 -15.08
C PRO A 524 -33.85 1.52 -14.85
N GLU A 525 -34.83 1.16 -14.01
CA GLU A 525 -35.95 2.04 -13.63
C GLU A 525 -35.48 3.30 -12.89
N CYS A 526 -34.52 3.18 -11.98
CA CYS A 526 -33.93 4.32 -11.25
C CYS A 526 -33.02 5.15 -12.16
N GLN A 527 -32.25 4.50 -13.04
CA GLN A 527 -31.41 5.20 -14.03
C GLN A 527 -32.26 6.02 -15.01
N ALA A 528 -33.43 5.52 -15.41
CA ALA A 528 -34.37 6.22 -16.28
C ALA A 528 -35.07 7.41 -15.58
N ALA A 529 -35.19 7.37 -14.26
CA ALA A 529 -35.82 8.43 -13.46
C ALA A 529 -34.87 9.60 -13.12
N LEU A 530 -33.60 9.54 -13.52
CA LEU A 530 -32.62 10.61 -13.27
C LEU A 530 -33.01 11.90 -14.03
N SER A 531 -32.78 13.05 -13.38
CA SER A 531 -32.90 14.33 -14.08
C SER A 531 -31.83 14.48 -15.16
N ALA A 532 -32.10 15.29 -16.19
CA ALA A 532 -31.17 15.49 -17.30
C ALA A 532 -29.77 15.96 -16.83
N GLY A 533 -29.71 16.78 -15.78
CA GLY A 533 -28.44 17.26 -15.22
C GLY A 533 -27.72 16.25 -14.32
N PHE A 534 -28.43 15.24 -13.78
CA PHE A 534 -27.84 14.13 -13.03
C PHE A 534 -27.76 12.82 -13.82
N ALA A 535 -27.99 12.82 -15.13
CA ALA A 535 -27.89 11.63 -15.98
C ALA A 535 -26.52 10.90 -15.87
N LYS A 536 -25.44 11.64 -15.57
CA LYS A 536 -24.08 11.10 -15.35
C LYS A 536 -23.73 10.89 -13.87
N ALA A 537 -24.67 11.00 -12.92
CA ALA A 537 -24.38 10.97 -11.47
C ALA A 537 -23.82 9.62 -10.98
N HIS A 538 -24.09 8.54 -11.69
CA HIS A 538 -23.57 7.21 -11.37
C HIS A 538 -22.16 6.95 -11.95
N ARG A 539 -21.64 7.83 -12.82
CA ARG A 539 -20.25 7.74 -13.27
C ARG A 539 -19.29 8.00 -12.11
N GLN A 540 -18.08 7.49 -12.21
CA GLN A 540 -17.05 7.73 -11.22
C GLN A 540 -16.73 9.24 -11.13
N PRO A 541 -16.41 9.75 -9.93
CA PRO A 541 -15.84 11.09 -9.78
C PRO A 541 -14.55 11.25 -10.60
N THR A 542 -14.31 12.43 -11.15
CA THR A 542 -13.15 12.71 -12.02
C THR A 542 -11.83 12.32 -11.35
N HIS A 543 -11.74 12.61 -10.06
CA HIS A 543 -10.53 12.36 -9.28
C HIS A 543 -10.22 10.88 -9.08
N GLU A 544 -11.22 9.99 -9.09
CA GLU A 544 -11.01 8.54 -9.04
C GLU A 544 -10.57 8.00 -10.41
N ILE A 545 -11.10 8.57 -11.49
CA ILE A 545 -10.69 8.23 -12.86
C ILE A 545 -9.20 8.54 -13.03
N GLU A 546 -8.77 9.73 -12.63
CA GLU A 546 -7.35 10.12 -12.63
C GLU A 546 -6.50 9.19 -11.75
N ALA A 547 -7.02 8.76 -10.58
CA ALA A 547 -6.32 7.85 -9.69
C ALA A 547 -6.10 6.46 -10.32
N ILE A 548 -7.12 5.93 -11.01
CA ILE A 548 -7.07 4.61 -11.64
C ILE A 548 -6.17 4.63 -12.87
N MET A 549 -6.18 5.73 -13.64
CA MET A 549 -5.34 5.89 -14.82
C MET A 549 -3.90 6.30 -14.51
N GLY A 550 -3.55 6.53 -13.24
CA GLY A 550 -2.22 6.97 -12.84
C GLY A 550 -1.92 8.43 -13.21
N LEU A 551 -2.95 9.23 -13.51
CA LEU A 551 -2.86 10.67 -13.85
C LEU A 551 -2.94 11.57 -12.62
N ARG A 552 -3.23 11.00 -11.43
CA ARG A 552 -3.17 11.73 -10.17
C ARG A 552 -1.72 11.99 -9.77
N PHE A 553 -1.27 13.19 -10.08
CA PHE A 553 -0.08 13.76 -9.46
C PHE A 553 -0.44 14.12 -8.01
N LYS A 554 0.24 13.50 -7.05
CA LYS A 554 0.20 14.00 -5.69
C LYS A 554 0.93 15.35 -5.72
N ASN A 555 0.21 16.46 -5.72
CA ASN A 555 0.75 17.68 -5.14
C ASN A 555 1.00 17.38 -3.67
N LEU A 556 2.19 16.87 -3.34
CA LEU A 556 2.57 16.33 -2.04
C LEU A 556 2.59 17.39 -0.93
N ASN A 557 2.42 18.66 -1.27
CA ASN A 557 2.28 19.77 -0.33
C ASN A 557 0.81 20.14 -0.07
N SER A 558 -0.14 19.59 -0.84
CA SER A 558 -1.55 19.53 -0.49
C SER A 558 -1.91 18.08 -0.21
N GLU A 559 -1.73 17.67 1.04
CA GLU A 559 -2.47 16.56 1.64
C GLU A 559 -3.91 16.47 1.04
N PRO A 560 -4.44 15.28 0.66
CA PRO A 560 -5.77 15.12 0.08
C PRO A 560 -6.86 15.26 1.15
N THR A 561 -6.81 16.36 1.88
CA THR A 561 -7.51 16.53 3.13
C THR A 561 -8.37 17.80 3.12
N SER A 562 -8.63 18.36 1.94
CA SER A 562 -9.61 19.40 1.65
C SER A 562 -10.78 18.83 0.83
N GLN A 563 -11.54 17.89 1.40
CA GLN A 563 -12.96 17.73 1.01
C GLN A 563 -13.82 18.94 1.40
N THR A 564 -13.22 20.02 1.92
CA THR A 564 -13.96 21.17 2.42
C THR A 564 -13.91 22.42 1.55
N GLU A 565 -12.92 22.66 0.68
CA GLU A 565 -12.86 23.97 0.00
C GLU A 565 -12.41 23.98 -1.48
N ASP A 566 -11.91 22.88 -2.07
CA ASP A 566 -11.85 22.75 -3.56
C ASP A 566 -13.22 22.34 -4.16
N SER A 567 -14.25 22.25 -3.31
CA SER A 567 -15.63 21.96 -3.70
C SER A 567 -16.40 23.19 -4.19
N SER A 568 -15.90 24.41 -4.02
CA SER A 568 -16.61 25.59 -4.55
C SER A 568 -16.56 25.68 -6.08
N ASP A 569 -15.56 25.06 -6.71
CA ASP A 569 -15.39 25.04 -8.18
C ASP A 569 -15.95 23.77 -8.85
N LYS A 570 -16.39 22.77 -8.07
CA LYS A 570 -16.94 21.52 -8.62
C LYS A 570 -18.45 21.65 -8.76
N GLY A 571 -18.94 21.52 -9.99
CA GLY A 571 -20.38 21.62 -10.28
C GLY A 571 -21.23 20.61 -9.49
N PRO A 572 -22.53 20.86 -9.31
CA PRO A 572 -23.46 20.02 -8.51
C PRO A 572 -23.42 18.51 -8.85
N LEU A 573 -23.20 18.17 -10.12
CA LEU A 573 -23.05 16.79 -10.58
C LEU A 573 -21.87 16.06 -9.92
N GLU A 574 -20.72 16.71 -9.80
CA GLU A 574 -19.52 16.10 -9.20
C GLU A 574 -19.71 15.89 -7.69
N HIS A 575 -20.43 16.80 -7.02
CA HIS A 575 -20.84 16.59 -5.63
C HIS A 575 -21.77 15.39 -5.47
N MET A 576 -22.72 15.19 -6.38
CA MET A 576 -23.61 14.03 -6.35
C MET A 576 -22.84 12.72 -6.57
N LYS A 577 -21.93 12.67 -7.56
CA LYS A 577 -21.05 11.52 -7.78
C LYS A 577 -20.24 11.19 -6.52
N CYS A 578 -19.62 12.19 -5.90
CA CYS A 578 -18.85 12.02 -4.66
C CYS A 578 -19.74 11.54 -3.51
N PHE A 579 -20.94 12.08 -3.36
CA PHE A 579 -21.89 11.68 -2.33
C PHE A 579 -22.26 10.20 -2.46
N LEU A 580 -22.72 9.78 -3.65
CA LEU A 580 -23.05 8.39 -3.92
C LEU A 580 -21.82 7.52 -3.66
N MET A 581 -20.65 7.93 -4.15
CA MET A 581 -19.40 7.20 -3.97
C MET A 581 -19.11 6.91 -2.49
N LEU A 582 -19.01 7.98 -1.70
CA LEU A 582 -18.67 7.93 -0.29
C LEU A 582 -19.74 7.22 0.54
N LEU A 583 -21.02 7.28 0.14
CA LEU A 583 -22.11 6.57 0.81
C LEU A 583 -21.89 5.05 0.78
N HIS A 584 -21.76 4.46 -0.40
CA HIS A 584 -21.57 3.00 -0.53
C HIS A 584 -20.26 2.52 0.08
N ASP A 585 -19.18 3.30 -0.02
CA ASP A 585 -17.92 2.98 0.65
C ASP A 585 -18.06 2.99 2.19
N ALA A 586 -18.77 3.97 2.74
CA ALA A 586 -19.07 4.03 4.17
C ALA A 586 -19.94 2.84 4.60
N LEU A 587 -20.95 2.47 3.81
CA LEU A 587 -21.82 1.33 4.08
C LEU A 587 -21.05 0.00 4.08
N CYS A 588 -20.13 -0.22 3.12
CA CYS A 588 -19.25 -1.40 3.12
C CYS A 588 -18.34 -1.45 4.36
N LYS A 589 -17.82 -0.29 4.81
CA LYS A 589 -17.00 -0.19 6.03
C LYS A 589 -17.82 -0.44 7.30
N ILE A 590 -19.05 0.08 7.36
CA ILE A 590 -19.98 -0.17 8.47
C ILE A 590 -20.27 -1.68 8.57
N LEU A 591 -20.55 -2.36 7.46
CA LEU A 591 -20.76 -3.80 7.45
C LEU A 591 -19.54 -4.58 7.96
N TYR A 592 -18.35 -4.19 7.51
CA TYR A 592 -17.09 -4.76 8.00
C TYR A 592 -16.95 -4.58 9.51
N GLU A 593 -17.11 -3.35 10.03
CA GLU A 593 -16.93 -3.07 11.45
C GLU A 593 -18.02 -3.71 12.31
N LEU A 594 -19.25 -3.85 11.80
CA LEU A 594 -20.33 -4.57 12.50
C LEU A 594 -19.95 -6.03 12.77
N CYS A 595 -19.34 -6.70 11.78
CA CYS A 595 -18.84 -8.06 11.93
C CYS A 595 -17.63 -8.12 12.88
N ASN A 596 -16.78 -7.09 12.86
CA ASN A 596 -15.57 -7.02 13.67
C ASN A 596 -15.84 -6.71 15.16
N CYS A 597 -16.91 -5.95 15.45
CA CYS A 597 -17.26 -5.55 16.81
C CYS A 597 -18.03 -6.61 17.60
N SER A 598 -18.67 -7.55 16.91
CA SER A 598 -19.48 -8.59 17.49
C SER A 598 -18.66 -9.85 17.76
N ASP A 599 -19.04 -10.64 18.77
CA ASP A 599 -18.47 -11.97 18.92
C ASP A 599 -18.87 -12.82 17.71
N THR A 600 -17.87 -13.46 17.12
CA THR A 600 -18.03 -14.23 15.88
C THR A 600 -19.10 -15.30 16.00
N VAL A 601 -19.22 -16.00 17.12
CA VAL A 601 -20.25 -17.04 17.24
C VAL A 601 -21.63 -16.41 17.40
N GLN A 602 -21.75 -15.35 18.19
CA GLN A 602 -23.03 -14.65 18.37
C GLN A 602 -23.53 -14.00 17.08
N PHE A 603 -22.65 -13.37 16.31
CA PHE A 603 -23.03 -12.70 15.06
C PHE A 603 -23.62 -13.67 14.04
N TYR A 604 -22.98 -14.83 13.84
CA TYR A 604 -23.47 -15.84 12.91
C TYR A 604 -24.65 -16.64 13.48
N SER A 605 -24.81 -16.68 14.81
CA SER A 605 -26.00 -17.26 15.44
C SER A 605 -27.22 -16.34 15.39
N ALA A 606 -27.07 -15.08 14.94
CA ALA A 606 -28.19 -14.15 14.84
C ALA A 606 -29.19 -14.59 13.77
N ASN A 607 -30.48 -14.57 14.12
CA ASN A 607 -31.55 -14.94 13.21
C ASN A 607 -31.54 -14.06 11.94
N ASN A 608 -31.74 -14.70 10.79
CA ASN A 608 -31.86 -14.05 9.47
C ASN A 608 -30.61 -13.34 8.95
N ILE A 609 -29.43 -13.47 9.57
CA ILE A 609 -28.21 -12.77 9.10
C ILE A 609 -27.83 -13.16 7.66
N THR A 610 -27.96 -14.45 7.29
CA THR A 610 -27.74 -14.90 5.89
C THR A 610 -28.71 -14.22 4.93
N LEU A 611 -29.98 -14.10 5.32
CA LEU A 611 -31.00 -13.43 4.50
C LEU A 611 -30.69 -11.95 4.34
N TYR A 612 -30.32 -11.25 5.42
CA TYR A 612 -29.90 -9.85 5.35
C TYR A 612 -28.73 -9.65 4.40
N ILE A 613 -27.73 -10.54 4.42
CA ILE A 613 -26.56 -10.45 3.54
C ILE A 613 -26.94 -10.69 2.08
N LEU A 614 -27.78 -11.69 1.81
CA LEU A 614 -28.24 -11.98 0.44
C LEU A 614 -29.18 -10.91 -0.11
N GLN A 615 -30.00 -10.28 0.74
CA GLN A 615 -31.06 -9.34 0.34
C GLN A 615 -30.68 -7.86 0.41
N ALA A 616 -29.48 -7.53 0.90
CA ALA A 616 -28.98 -6.16 0.92
C ALA A 616 -27.61 -6.02 0.23
N PRO A 617 -26.46 -6.39 0.84
CA PRO A 617 -25.17 -6.17 0.20
C PRO A 617 -24.96 -7.02 -1.06
N LEU A 618 -25.54 -8.22 -1.16
CA LEU A 618 -25.46 -9.09 -2.34
C LEU A 618 -26.71 -9.09 -3.22
N HIS A 619 -27.60 -8.11 -2.99
CA HIS A 619 -28.78 -7.90 -3.81
C HIS A 619 -28.39 -7.18 -5.11
N ASP A 620 -29.02 -7.55 -6.22
CA ASP A 620 -28.93 -6.82 -7.50
C ASP A 620 -27.50 -6.61 -8.05
N LEU A 621 -26.57 -7.53 -7.74
CA LEU A 621 -25.15 -7.40 -8.12
C LEU A 621 -24.93 -7.18 -9.63
N GLN A 622 -25.82 -7.70 -10.48
CA GLN A 622 -25.78 -7.56 -11.94
C GLN A 622 -25.85 -6.12 -12.45
N TYR A 623 -26.39 -5.18 -11.65
CA TYR A 623 -26.49 -3.78 -12.04
C TYR A 623 -25.33 -2.93 -11.48
N LEU A 624 -24.54 -3.47 -10.55
CA LEU A 624 -23.44 -2.73 -9.95
C LEU A 624 -22.23 -2.67 -10.89
N PRO A 625 -21.57 -1.51 -11.02
CA PRO A 625 -20.36 -1.39 -11.82
C PRO A 625 -19.15 -1.95 -11.08
N ASP A 626 -18.10 -2.27 -11.84
CA ASP A 626 -16.88 -2.90 -11.34
C ASP A 626 -16.25 -2.13 -10.17
N TYR A 627 -16.21 -0.79 -10.22
CA TYR A 627 -15.62 0.02 -9.15
C TYR A 627 -16.34 -0.10 -7.79
N ARG A 628 -17.65 -0.41 -7.79
CA ARG A 628 -18.46 -0.65 -6.57
C ARG A 628 -18.30 -2.06 -6.06
N LEU A 629 -18.31 -3.02 -6.98
CA LEU A 629 -18.09 -4.44 -6.68
C LEU A 629 -16.74 -4.65 -6.00
N ARG A 630 -15.70 -3.93 -6.44
CA ARG A 630 -14.37 -3.95 -5.81
C ARG A 630 -14.40 -3.62 -4.33
N ALA A 631 -15.09 -2.55 -3.93
CA ALA A 631 -15.19 -2.16 -2.52
C ALA A 631 -15.90 -3.23 -1.70
N LEU A 632 -17.01 -3.78 -2.22
CA LEU A 632 -17.79 -4.83 -1.58
C LEU A 632 -16.97 -6.12 -1.38
N VAL A 633 -16.29 -6.59 -2.43
CA VAL A 633 -15.47 -7.81 -2.43
C VAL A 633 -14.29 -7.67 -1.46
N ARG A 634 -13.55 -6.55 -1.57
CA ARG A 634 -12.29 -6.34 -0.82
C ARG A 634 -12.52 -6.05 0.66
N VAL A 635 -13.53 -5.27 0.99
CA VAL A 635 -13.76 -4.77 2.36
C VAL A 635 -14.66 -5.73 3.14
N PHE A 636 -15.85 -6.02 2.62
CA PHE A 636 -16.86 -6.78 3.36
C PHE A 636 -16.75 -8.29 3.15
N CYS A 637 -16.88 -8.77 1.90
CA CYS A 637 -16.98 -10.21 1.62
C CYS A 637 -15.75 -10.97 2.12
N ARG A 638 -14.55 -10.41 1.95
CA ARG A 638 -13.31 -11.00 2.47
C ARG A 638 -13.36 -11.25 3.97
N PHE A 639 -13.68 -10.23 4.75
CA PHE A 639 -13.69 -10.37 6.20
C PHE A 639 -14.81 -11.29 6.68
N TRP A 640 -16.01 -11.16 6.11
CA TRP A 640 -17.15 -11.98 6.49
C TRP A 640 -16.94 -13.47 6.16
N ILE A 641 -16.31 -13.80 5.03
CA ILE A 641 -16.06 -15.21 4.70
C ILE A 641 -14.99 -15.79 5.62
N GLN A 642 -13.90 -15.07 5.87
CA GLN A 642 -12.77 -15.56 6.66
C GLN A 642 -13.09 -15.78 8.15
N ASN A 643 -14.02 -15.01 8.71
CA ASN A 643 -14.40 -15.12 10.12
C ASN A 643 -15.59 -16.06 10.36
N CYS A 644 -16.16 -16.71 9.35
CA CYS A 644 -17.26 -17.65 9.56
C CYS A 644 -16.77 -18.88 10.36
N PRO A 645 -17.42 -19.27 11.48
CA PRO A 645 -17.02 -20.46 12.22
C PRO A 645 -17.42 -21.73 11.47
N SER A 646 -16.66 -22.83 11.67
CA SER A 646 -16.89 -24.10 10.96
C SER A 646 -18.28 -24.70 11.21
N THR A 647 -18.87 -24.46 12.38
CA THR A 647 -20.24 -24.87 12.73
C THR A 647 -21.30 -24.19 11.86
N ALA A 648 -20.99 -23.01 11.32
CA ALA A 648 -21.89 -22.15 10.55
C ALA A 648 -21.71 -22.28 9.03
N TYR A 649 -20.86 -23.19 8.55
CA TYR A 649 -20.52 -23.29 7.13
C TYR A 649 -21.73 -23.67 6.25
N ASN A 650 -22.53 -24.65 6.66
CA ASN A 650 -23.68 -25.07 5.85
C ASN A 650 -24.80 -24.01 5.83
N SER A 651 -25.04 -23.31 6.93
CA SER A 651 -26.16 -22.36 7.06
C SER A 651 -25.84 -20.94 6.57
N HIS A 652 -24.57 -20.50 6.65
CA HIS A 652 -24.17 -19.14 6.30
C HIS A 652 -23.16 -19.10 5.15
N LEU A 653 -22.04 -19.82 5.27
CA LEU A 653 -20.95 -19.72 4.29
C LEU A 653 -21.38 -20.21 2.90
N LEU A 654 -21.99 -21.39 2.83
CA LEU A 654 -22.33 -22.04 1.57
C LEU A 654 -23.30 -21.20 0.71
N PRO A 655 -24.47 -20.75 1.18
CA PRO A 655 -25.39 -19.95 0.36
C PRO A 655 -24.76 -18.66 -0.18
N VAL A 656 -23.94 -17.99 0.64
CA VAL A 656 -23.30 -16.72 0.28
C VAL A 656 -22.20 -16.92 -0.75
N VAL A 657 -21.31 -17.92 -0.55
CA VAL A 657 -20.22 -18.19 -1.48
C VAL A 657 -20.73 -18.76 -2.79
N THR A 658 -21.76 -19.61 -2.79
CA THR A 658 -22.38 -20.10 -4.03
C THR A 658 -22.94 -18.94 -4.86
N HIS A 659 -23.71 -18.03 -4.24
CA HIS A 659 -24.25 -16.86 -4.95
C HIS A 659 -23.15 -15.95 -5.48
N LEU A 660 -22.17 -15.60 -4.64
CA LEU A 660 -21.07 -14.70 -5.02
C LEU A 660 -20.17 -15.31 -6.11
N SER A 661 -19.79 -16.58 -5.97
CA SER A 661 -18.85 -17.21 -6.91
C SER A 661 -19.45 -17.43 -8.29
N THR A 662 -20.71 -17.86 -8.36
CA THR A 662 -21.44 -17.98 -9.64
C THR A 662 -21.58 -16.63 -10.32
N PHE A 663 -22.00 -15.60 -9.59
CA PHE A 663 -22.09 -14.24 -10.12
C PHE A 663 -20.73 -13.74 -10.65
N MET A 664 -19.69 -13.81 -9.84
CA MET A 664 -18.36 -13.29 -10.20
C MET A 664 -17.76 -14.02 -11.40
N CYS A 665 -17.96 -15.34 -11.50
CA CYS A 665 -17.51 -16.12 -12.65
C CYS A 665 -18.16 -15.62 -13.95
N GLN A 666 -19.49 -15.50 -13.98
CA GLN A 666 -20.24 -15.05 -15.16
C GLN A 666 -19.93 -13.59 -15.50
N HIS A 667 -19.88 -12.71 -14.49
CA HIS A 667 -19.60 -11.29 -14.68
C HIS A 667 -18.20 -11.06 -15.25
N LEU A 668 -17.17 -11.67 -14.66
CA LEU A 668 -15.80 -11.52 -15.15
C LEU A 668 -15.63 -12.10 -16.56
N GLU A 669 -16.27 -13.24 -16.86
CA GLU A 669 -16.23 -13.82 -18.20
C GLU A 669 -16.81 -12.87 -19.26
N GLN A 670 -18.01 -12.32 -19.01
CA GLN A 670 -18.64 -11.34 -19.90
C GLN A 670 -17.80 -10.07 -20.08
N ARG A 671 -17.23 -9.56 -18.98
CA ARG A 671 -16.40 -8.35 -19.02
C ARG A 671 -15.09 -8.57 -19.78
N TRP A 672 -14.43 -9.73 -19.60
CA TRP A 672 -13.23 -10.08 -20.37
C TRP A 672 -13.52 -10.26 -21.86
N ILE A 673 -14.69 -10.81 -22.23
CA ILE A 673 -15.11 -10.90 -23.63
C ILE A 673 -15.29 -9.50 -24.22
N LYS A 674 -15.98 -8.59 -23.51
CA LYS A 674 -16.20 -7.20 -23.96
C LYS A 674 -14.86 -6.47 -24.18
N VAL A 675 -13.95 -6.51 -23.20
CA VAL A 675 -12.63 -5.87 -23.32
C VAL A 675 -11.80 -6.49 -24.45
N GLY A 676 -11.89 -7.82 -24.63
CA GLY A 676 -11.18 -8.52 -25.71
C GLY A 676 -11.71 -8.23 -27.11
N SER A 677 -13.00 -7.92 -27.28
CA SER A 677 -13.59 -7.62 -28.59
C SER A 677 -13.26 -6.23 -29.13
N VAL A 678 -13.09 -5.24 -28.26
CA VAL A 678 -12.84 -3.84 -28.66
C VAL A 678 -11.41 -3.65 -29.14
N ALA A 679 -10.44 -4.34 -28.53
CA ALA A 679 -9.03 -4.34 -28.94
C ALA A 679 -8.78 -4.83 -30.38
N VAL A 680 -9.76 -5.49 -31.02
CA VAL A 680 -9.67 -5.99 -32.40
C VAL A 680 -10.33 -5.05 -33.41
N THR A 681 -11.20 -4.13 -32.98
CA THR A 681 -12.07 -3.36 -33.89
C THR A 681 -11.53 -1.98 -34.30
N GLN A 682 -10.46 -1.47 -33.66
CA GLN A 682 -9.97 -0.10 -33.87
C GLN A 682 -8.64 0.00 -34.64
N GLN A 683 -8.20 -1.06 -35.34
CA GLN A 683 -6.96 -0.99 -36.11
C GLN A 683 -7.03 -0.12 -37.39
N ASP A 684 -8.20 0.43 -37.76
CA ASP A 684 -8.42 1.08 -39.06
C ASP A 684 -9.01 2.51 -39.04
N SER A 685 -9.04 3.23 -37.91
CA SER A 685 -9.55 4.62 -37.91
C SER A 685 -8.95 5.50 -36.81
N ALA A 686 -7.76 6.03 -37.06
CA ALA A 686 -7.22 7.17 -36.33
C ALA A 686 -6.92 8.28 -37.35
N GLU A 687 -7.84 9.23 -37.48
CA GLU A 687 -7.54 10.56 -38.01
C GLU A 687 -7.27 11.44 -36.78
N ASP A 688 -6.03 11.91 -36.67
CA ASP A 688 -5.55 12.76 -35.58
C ASP A 688 -6.12 14.19 -35.76
N GLU A 689 -7.09 14.58 -34.95
CA GLU A 689 -7.39 16.00 -34.69
C GLU A 689 -6.81 16.39 -33.32
N GLU A 690 -5.62 16.99 -33.35
CA GLU A 690 -5.00 17.64 -32.19
C GLU A 690 -5.71 18.97 -31.90
N ASP A 691 -6.74 18.94 -31.03
CA ASP A 691 -7.30 20.14 -30.42
C ASP A 691 -6.66 20.36 -29.03
N ASP A 692 -5.71 21.30 -28.97
CA ASP A 692 -4.90 21.61 -27.78
C ASP A 692 -5.68 22.28 -26.63
N ASP A 693 -6.94 22.71 -26.83
CA ASP A 693 -7.69 23.54 -25.89
C ASP A 693 -8.85 22.82 -25.16
N ILE A 694 -8.80 21.49 -25.08
CA ILE A 694 -9.81 20.68 -24.39
C ILE A 694 -9.57 20.68 -22.88
N THR A 695 -10.57 21.12 -22.09
CA THR A 695 -10.50 21.13 -20.61
C THR A 695 -10.16 19.74 -20.07
N ARG A 696 -9.38 19.63 -18.99
CA ARG A 696 -8.93 18.36 -18.37
C ARG A 696 -10.04 17.31 -18.16
N GLN A 697 -11.27 17.74 -17.86
CA GLN A 697 -12.43 16.84 -17.75
C GLN A 697 -12.88 16.25 -19.09
N LEU A 698 -12.85 17.03 -20.17
CA LEU A 698 -13.19 16.59 -21.51
C LEU A 698 -12.13 15.62 -22.08
N LYS A 699 -10.84 15.83 -21.76
CA LYS A 699 -9.77 14.87 -22.09
C LYS A 699 -9.98 13.49 -21.44
N LEU A 700 -10.62 13.42 -20.26
CA LEU A 700 -10.95 12.16 -19.59
C LEU A 700 -12.24 11.51 -20.11
N GLU A 701 -13.04 12.23 -20.91
CA GLU A 701 -14.28 11.72 -21.52
C GLU A 701 -14.07 11.23 -22.96
N THR A 702 -12.83 11.21 -23.49
CA THR A 702 -12.54 10.66 -24.81
C THR A 702 -12.82 9.15 -24.85
N PRO A 703 -13.24 8.59 -25.99
CA PRO A 703 -13.57 7.17 -26.09
C PRO A 703 -12.39 6.28 -25.68
N GLU A 704 -11.16 6.66 -26.02
CA GLU A 704 -9.93 5.94 -25.67
C GLU A 704 -9.74 5.87 -24.15
N CYS A 705 -9.87 7.01 -23.45
CA CYS A 705 -9.75 7.06 -21.99
C CYS A 705 -10.81 6.20 -21.31
N THR A 706 -12.05 6.20 -21.83
CA THR A 706 -13.12 5.36 -21.27
C THR A 706 -12.89 3.88 -21.49
N GLU A 707 -12.33 3.48 -22.64
CA GLU A 707 -11.96 2.10 -22.93
C GLU A 707 -10.84 1.61 -22.01
N ILE A 708 -9.77 2.40 -21.89
CA ILE A 708 -8.65 2.11 -20.98
C ILE A 708 -9.15 1.98 -19.54
N LEU A 709 -10.02 2.89 -19.10
CA LEU A 709 -10.61 2.86 -17.77
C LEU A 709 -11.43 1.57 -17.54
N GLU A 710 -12.28 1.18 -18.50
CA GLU A 710 -13.04 -0.07 -18.42
C GLU A 710 -12.12 -1.30 -18.33
N ALA A 711 -11.06 -1.35 -19.15
CA ALA A 711 -10.09 -2.42 -19.10
C ALA A 711 -9.41 -2.49 -17.71
N LEU A 712 -8.87 -1.37 -17.23
CA LEU A 712 -8.21 -1.27 -15.92
C LEU A 712 -9.14 -1.70 -14.77
N LEU A 713 -10.42 -1.35 -14.82
CA LEU A 713 -11.40 -1.75 -13.81
C LEU A 713 -11.60 -3.27 -13.77
N VAL A 714 -11.68 -3.94 -14.93
CA VAL A 714 -11.79 -5.40 -15.01
C VAL A 714 -10.54 -6.07 -14.46
N HIS A 715 -9.35 -5.57 -14.79
CA HIS A 715 -8.08 -6.01 -14.21
C HIS A 715 -8.10 -5.93 -12.68
N LEU A 716 -8.48 -4.78 -12.14
CA LEU A 716 -8.50 -4.54 -10.70
C LEU A 716 -9.56 -5.39 -9.99
N LEU A 717 -10.75 -5.56 -10.57
CA LEU A 717 -11.81 -6.42 -10.01
C LEU A 717 -11.39 -7.89 -9.98
N ASN A 718 -10.80 -8.39 -11.08
CA ASN A 718 -10.26 -9.74 -11.14
C ASN A 718 -9.19 -9.96 -10.06
N ARG A 719 -8.27 -9.01 -9.89
CA ARG A 719 -7.23 -9.08 -8.85
C ARG A 719 -7.82 -9.12 -7.44
N ASP A 720 -8.77 -8.22 -7.13
CA ASP A 720 -9.44 -8.15 -5.83
C ASP A 720 -10.21 -9.45 -5.52
N TYR A 721 -10.83 -10.07 -6.53
CA TYR A 721 -11.52 -11.36 -6.38
C TYR A 721 -10.58 -12.56 -6.24
N ILE A 722 -9.48 -12.62 -6.99
CA ILE A 722 -8.46 -13.67 -6.81
C ILE A 722 -7.79 -13.54 -5.43
N ASP A 723 -7.59 -12.33 -4.93
CA ASP A 723 -7.11 -12.11 -3.56
C ASP A 723 -8.12 -12.59 -2.51
N LEU A 724 -9.42 -12.41 -2.74
CA LEU A 724 -10.47 -13.01 -1.91
C LEU A 724 -10.37 -14.54 -1.93
N LEU A 725 -10.35 -15.18 -3.10
CA LEU A 725 -10.27 -16.64 -3.22
C LEU A 725 -9.00 -17.17 -2.55
N ARG A 726 -7.86 -16.52 -2.73
CA ARG A 726 -6.61 -16.88 -2.05
C ARG A 726 -6.76 -16.86 -0.53
N ALA A 727 -7.39 -15.81 -0.01
CA ALA A 727 -7.57 -15.58 1.41
C ALA A 727 -8.55 -16.58 2.05
N VAL A 728 -9.51 -17.09 1.28
CA VAL A 728 -10.51 -18.07 1.73
C VAL A 728 -9.99 -19.50 1.59
N LEU A 729 -9.41 -19.85 0.44
CA LEU A 729 -9.05 -21.24 0.11
C LEU A 729 -7.75 -21.71 0.76
N LEU A 730 -6.81 -20.82 1.05
CA LEU A 730 -5.51 -21.19 1.60
C LEU A 730 -5.44 -20.85 3.09
N LYS A 731 -4.73 -21.67 3.88
CA LYS A 731 -4.44 -21.34 5.27
C LYS A 731 -3.73 -20.00 5.29
N HIS A 732 -4.35 -19.02 5.95
CA HIS A 732 -3.62 -17.82 6.32
C HIS A 732 -2.43 -18.28 7.15
N ARG A 733 -1.20 -17.92 6.78
CA ARG A 733 -0.16 -17.81 7.80
C ARG A 733 -0.66 -16.72 8.71
N ILE A 734 -1.35 -17.11 9.76
CA ILE A 734 -1.57 -16.23 10.89
C ILE A 734 -0.13 -15.99 11.35
N ASN A 735 0.41 -14.82 11.04
CA ASN A 735 1.37 -14.23 11.95
C ASN A 735 0.57 -14.06 13.22
N ILE A 736 0.57 -15.12 14.03
CA ILE A 736 0.16 -15.09 15.41
C ILE A 736 1.18 -14.12 15.99
N ARG A 737 0.87 -12.82 15.96
CA ARG A 737 1.18 -11.97 17.09
C ARG A 737 0.52 -12.72 18.24
N SER A 738 1.34 -13.51 18.91
CA SER A 738 0.95 -14.29 20.06
C SER A 738 0.16 -13.39 20.98
N SER A 739 -1.00 -13.88 21.35
CA SER A 739 -1.76 -13.50 22.54
C SER A 739 -0.97 -13.78 23.83
N ASN A 740 0.36 -13.58 23.84
CA ASN A 740 1.29 -13.62 24.96
C ASN A 740 2.67 -13.07 24.53
N ALA A 741 2.78 -11.76 24.36
CA ALA A 741 4.02 -11.02 24.58
C ALA A 741 3.68 -9.58 24.95
N THR A 742 4.09 -9.22 26.15
CA THR A 742 4.03 -7.91 26.81
C THR A 742 4.64 -6.79 25.97
N THR A 743 4.07 -5.59 26.12
CA THR A 743 4.67 -4.26 25.91
C THR A 743 5.38 -4.02 24.57
N ASP A 744 4.66 -3.41 23.63
CA ASP A 744 5.17 -2.35 22.73
C ASP A 744 4.03 -1.83 21.84
N SER A 745 3.21 -0.94 22.42
CA SER A 745 2.23 -0.16 21.68
C SER A 745 2.88 1.08 21.06
N SER A 746 3.69 0.87 20.02
CA SER A 746 4.12 1.91 19.08
C SER A 746 4.02 1.39 17.65
N ALA A 747 2.79 1.23 17.16
CA ALA A 747 2.52 1.02 15.74
C ALA A 747 1.45 2.02 15.28
N THR A 748 1.87 2.84 14.33
CA THR A 748 1.11 3.85 13.60
C THR A 748 -0.02 3.21 12.79
N ASP A 749 -1.21 3.16 13.39
CA ASP A 749 -2.46 2.83 12.70
C ASP A 749 -2.94 4.06 11.87
N GLY A 750 -2.26 4.34 10.77
CA GLY A 750 -2.70 5.34 9.79
C GLY A 750 -3.72 4.71 8.84
N THR A 751 -5.00 4.95 9.08
CA THR A 751 -6.06 4.64 8.12
C THR A 751 -6.12 5.73 7.06
N ASP A 752 -5.31 5.59 6.00
CA ASP A 752 -5.62 6.14 4.67
C ASP A 752 -5.95 4.97 3.74
N SER A 753 -7.23 4.83 3.39
CA SER A 753 -7.65 4.08 2.23
C SER A 753 -7.91 5.07 1.10
N ALA A 754 -6.87 5.34 0.31
CA ALA A 754 -6.92 5.58 -1.13
C ALA A 754 -5.55 6.08 -1.61
N MET A 755 -4.62 5.18 -1.93
CA MET A 755 -3.71 5.26 -3.07
C MET A 755 -3.05 3.89 -3.24
N VAL A 756 -3.23 3.30 -4.42
CA VAL A 756 -2.43 2.17 -4.86
C VAL A 756 -1.05 2.74 -5.19
N VAL A 757 -0.07 2.54 -4.32
CA VAL A 757 1.34 2.56 -4.70
C VAL A 757 1.84 1.14 -4.46
N ALA A 758 2.40 0.54 -5.50
CA ALA A 758 3.12 -0.71 -5.39
C ALA A 758 4.42 -0.44 -4.63
N ASP A 759 4.36 -0.40 -3.30
CA ASP A 759 5.53 -0.42 -2.44
C ASP A 759 5.93 -1.88 -2.21
N ASP A 760 6.79 -2.39 -3.09
CA ASP A 760 7.59 -3.59 -2.86
C ASP A 760 8.79 -3.20 -1.98
N ASP A 761 8.55 -3.00 -0.68
CA ASP A 761 9.63 -2.84 0.32
C ASP A 761 9.08 -2.97 1.76
N THR A 762 8.59 -4.16 2.13
CA THR A 762 8.44 -4.52 3.56
C THR A 762 9.53 -5.50 3.97
N ASP A 763 10.69 -4.93 4.25
CA ASP A 763 11.78 -5.64 4.88
C ASP A 763 11.96 -5.04 6.29
N SER A 764 11.37 -5.68 7.31
CA SER A 764 11.62 -5.40 8.73
C SER A 764 11.24 -6.60 9.60
N ALA A 765 12.19 -7.53 9.76
CA ALA A 765 12.49 -8.25 11.01
C ALA A 765 13.65 -9.25 10.78
N MET A 766 14.90 -8.79 10.81
CA MET A 766 16.05 -9.69 11.08
C MET A 766 16.46 -9.55 12.55
N HIS A 767 15.71 -10.22 13.42
CA HIS A 767 16.24 -10.66 14.71
C HIS A 767 16.94 -12.01 14.50
N ASN A 768 18.11 -12.17 15.13
CA ASN A 768 19.04 -13.27 14.94
C ASN A 768 18.36 -14.64 15.17
N LYS A 769 18.40 -15.53 14.17
CA LYS A 769 18.33 -16.99 14.41
C LYS A 769 19.75 -17.50 14.65
N PRO A 770 20.02 -18.26 15.71
CA PRO A 770 21.26 -19.04 15.80
C PRO A 770 21.23 -20.19 14.79
N ASN A 771 22.41 -20.54 14.28
CA ASN A 771 22.66 -21.51 13.23
C ASN A 771 21.99 -22.88 13.47
N SER A 772 21.13 -23.29 12.53
CA SER A 772 20.92 -24.70 12.15
C SER A 772 20.47 -24.76 10.69
N ALA A 773 21.08 -25.67 9.91
CA ALA A 773 20.91 -25.83 8.47
C ALA A 773 19.48 -26.29 8.03
N PRO A 774 19.23 -26.49 6.72
CA PRO A 774 18.18 -25.84 5.94
C PRO A 774 16.75 -26.35 6.21
N ALA A 775 15.93 -25.55 6.90
CA ALA A 775 14.48 -25.74 7.03
C ALA A 775 13.66 -25.06 5.91
N ALA A 776 14.16 -25.09 4.67
CA ALA A 776 13.49 -24.46 3.51
C ALA A 776 12.48 -25.38 2.80
N ALA A 777 12.29 -26.62 3.26
CA ALA A 777 11.52 -27.64 2.55
C ALA A 777 10.11 -27.93 3.12
N ALA A 778 9.75 -27.43 4.32
CA ALA A 778 8.53 -27.80 5.05
C ALA A 778 7.44 -26.70 5.11
N ASN A 779 7.37 -25.79 4.14
CA ASN A 779 6.70 -24.48 4.32
C ASN A 779 5.81 -24.02 3.14
N ASP A 780 5.14 -24.92 2.42
CA ASP A 780 4.10 -24.54 1.45
C ASP A 780 2.74 -24.40 2.15
N PRO A 781 1.95 -23.32 1.92
CA PRO A 781 0.67 -23.15 2.59
C PRO A 781 -0.35 -24.16 2.08
N GLU A 782 -0.91 -24.92 3.02
CA GLU A 782 -1.97 -25.90 2.78
C GLU A 782 -3.33 -25.23 2.56
N ILE A 783 -4.30 -26.00 2.05
CA ILE A 783 -5.70 -25.59 1.91
C ILE A 783 -6.30 -25.36 3.30
N SER A 784 -7.10 -24.31 3.46
CA SER A 784 -7.79 -23.99 4.72
C SER A 784 -8.97 -24.93 4.96
N VAL A 785 -9.47 -25.03 6.20
CA VAL A 785 -10.67 -25.84 6.52
C VAL A 785 -11.90 -25.34 5.74
N ALA A 786 -12.03 -24.02 5.56
CA ALA A 786 -13.07 -23.44 4.71
C ALA A 786 -12.84 -23.79 3.23
N GLY A 787 -11.59 -23.78 2.78
CA GLY A 787 -11.19 -24.17 1.43
C GLY A 787 -11.53 -25.62 1.13
N GLU A 788 -11.21 -26.55 2.03
CA GLU A 788 -11.57 -27.97 1.90
C GLU A 788 -13.10 -28.12 1.81
N PHE A 789 -13.85 -27.46 2.69
CA PHE A 789 -15.31 -27.50 2.66
C PHE A 789 -15.90 -26.97 1.34
N LEU A 790 -15.36 -25.88 0.79
CA LEU A 790 -15.83 -25.27 -0.45
C LEU A 790 -15.39 -26.03 -1.71
N LEU A 791 -14.17 -26.59 -1.71
CA LEU A 791 -13.62 -27.31 -2.86
C LEU A 791 -14.17 -28.74 -2.97
N SER A 792 -14.69 -29.32 -1.88
CA SER A 792 -15.35 -30.62 -1.90
C SER A 792 -16.78 -30.59 -2.48
N ARG A 793 -17.34 -29.42 -2.80
CA ARG A 793 -18.72 -29.28 -3.30
C ARG A 793 -18.74 -28.76 -4.72
N THR A 794 -19.53 -29.41 -5.58
CA THR A 794 -19.64 -29.07 -7.01
C THR A 794 -20.14 -27.65 -7.26
N ASP A 795 -21.09 -27.19 -6.44
CA ASP A 795 -21.77 -25.91 -6.61
C ASP A 795 -20.83 -24.70 -6.46
N THR A 796 -19.79 -24.84 -5.64
CA THR A 796 -18.77 -23.82 -5.39
C THR A 796 -17.49 -24.10 -6.16
N LEU A 797 -17.10 -25.37 -6.32
CA LEU A 797 -15.88 -25.76 -7.03
C LEU A 797 -15.89 -25.29 -8.49
N SER A 798 -16.98 -25.53 -9.23
CA SER A 798 -17.07 -25.21 -10.65
C SER A 798 -16.83 -23.72 -10.95
N PRO A 799 -17.58 -22.76 -10.36
CA PRO A 799 -17.36 -21.33 -10.64
C PRO A 799 -16.01 -20.82 -10.12
N ILE A 800 -15.52 -21.33 -8.99
CA ILE A 800 -14.20 -20.96 -8.44
C ILE A 800 -13.08 -21.40 -9.40
N MET A 801 -13.12 -22.66 -9.85
CA MET A 801 -12.09 -23.21 -10.74
C MET A 801 -12.12 -22.55 -12.12
N ALA A 802 -13.31 -22.34 -12.69
CA ALA A 802 -13.46 -21.62 -13.96
C ALA A 802 -12.81 -20.22 -13.88
N THR A 803 -13.05 -19.50 -12.78
CA THR A 803 -12.44 -18.17 -12.57
C THR A 803 -10.92 -18.27 -12.45
N ILE A 804 -10.38 -19.16 -11.61
CA ILE A 804 -8.93 -19.34 -11.43
C ILE A 804 -8.24 -19.67 -12.76
N LEU A 805 -8.78 -20.61 -13.52
CA LEU A 805 -8.22 -21.04 -14.81
C LEU A 805 -8.25 -19.92 -15.84
N LYS A 806 -9.33 -19.13 -15.88
CA LYS A 806 -9.41 -17.95 -16.75
C LYS A 806 -8.37 -16.91 -16.35
N SER A 807 -8.23 -16.60 -15.07
CA SER A 807 -7.27 -15.60 -14.55
C SER A 807 -5.81 -15.96 -14.79
N ILE A 808 -5.47 -17.25 -14.95
CA ILE A 808 -4.12 -17.68 -15.39
C ILE A 808 -3.82 -17.25 -16.84
N SER A 809 -4.85 -17.22 -17.69
CA SER A 809 -4.74 -16.93 -19.12
C SER A 809 -5.08 -15.48 -19.53
N CYS A 810 -5.60 -14.67 -18.61
CA CYS A 810 -6.00 -13.29 -18.86
C CYS A 810 -4.78 -12.35 -19.02
N PRO A 811 -4.88 -11.14 -19.62
CA PRO A 811 -3.76 -10.22 -19.83
C PRO A 811 -3.21 -9.57 -18.54
N ASP A 812 -3.22 -10.26 -17.40
CA ASP A 812 -2.74 -9.74 -16.13
C ASP A 812 -1.71 -10.70 -15.50
N SER A 813 -0.44 -10.32 -15.59
CA SER A 813 0.67 -11.11 -15.04
C SER A 813 0.62 -11.23 -13.52
N THR A 814 0.02 -10.28 -12.81
CA THR A 814 -0.12 -10.32 -11.35
C THR A 814 -1.23 -11.29 -10.95
N SER A 815 -2.39 -11.20 -11.61
CA SER A 815 -3.49 -12.13 -11.38
C SER A 815 -3.13 -13.56 -11.78
N SER A 816 -2.39 -13.74 -12.89
CA SER A 816 -1.89 -15.06 -13.32
C SER A 816 -0.97 -15.68 -12.26
N HIS A 817 -0.03 -14.91 -11.72
CA HIS A 817 0.87 -15.38 -10.67
C HIS A 817 0.13 -15.80 -9.38
N LYS A 818 -0.87 -14.99 -8.96
CA LYS A 818 -1.69 -15.28 -7.78
C LYS A 818 -2.61 -16.48 -7.99
N ALA A 819 -3.28 -16.57 -9.15
CA ALA A 819 -4.16 -17.68 -9.50
C ALA A 819 -3.39 -19.00 -9.66
N GLY A 820 -2.22 -18.96 -10.30
CA GLY A 820 -1.32 -20.11 -10.41
C GLY A 820 -0.89 -20.64 -9.04
N PHE A 821 -0.66 -19.76 -8.07
CA PHE A 821 -0.36 -20.17 -6.70
C PHE A 821 -1.50 -20.96 -6.06
N ILE A 822 -2.75 -20.48 -6.16
CA ILE A 822 -3.93 -21.19 -5.63
C ILE A 822 -4.08 -22.55 -6.31
N LEU A 823 -3.99 -22.58 -7.65
CA LEU A 823 -4.10 -23.80 -8.44
C LEU A 823 -3.04 -24.84 -8.05
N SER A 824 -1.81 -24.41 -7.76
CA SER A 824 -0.74 -25.31 -7.32
C SER A 824 -1.07 -26.05 -6.03
N GLN A 825 -1.74 -25.40 -5.07
CA GLN A 825 -2.15 -26.03 -3.82
C GLN A 825 -3.35 -26.95 -4.03
N TYR A 826 -4.29 -26.55 -4.90
CA TYR A 826 -5.41 -27.40 -5.29
C TYR A 826 -4.96 -28.72 -5.94
N ILE A 827 -4.01 -28.66 -6.89
CA ILE A 827 -3.47 -29.85 -7.58
C ILE A 827 -2.81 -30.82 -6.59
N ARG A 828 -2.08 -30.30 -5.59
CA ARG A 828 -1.47 -31.14 -4.55
C ARG A 828 -2.54 -31.82 -3.71
N TRP A 829 -3.52 -31.05 -3.24
CA TRP A 829 -4.59 -31.56 -2.41
C TRP A 829 -5.40 -32.65 -3.12
N ILE A 830 -5.84 -32.42 -4.36
CA ILE A 830 -6.62 -33.45 -5.09
C ILE A 830 -5.79 -34.70 -5.39
N ALA A 831 -4.48 -34.57 -5.62
CA ALA A 831 -3.61 -35.73 -5.83
C ALA A 831 -3.50 -36.60 -4.57
N VAL A 832 -3.36 -35.98 -3.39
CA VAL A 832 -3.38 -36.70 -2.10
C VAL A 832 -4.73 -37.38 -1.87
N GLN A 833 -5.85 -36.67 -2.11
CA GLN A 833 -7.20 -37.23 -1.96
C GLN A 833 -7.43 -38.44 -2.89
N ARG A 834 -6.92 -38.39 -4.12
CA ARG A 834 -7.01 -39.51 -5.08
C ARG A 834 -6.13 -40.70 -4.72
N GLN A 835 -4.96 -40.47 -4.12
CA GLN A 835 -4.11 -41.55 -3.62
C GLN A 835 -4.82 -42.29 -2.47
N GLN A 836 -5.35 -41.54 -1.49
CA GLN A 836 -6.09 -42.11 -0.36
C GLN A 836 -7.34 -42.90 -0.79
N ALA A 837 -8.06 -42.42 -1.80
CA ALA A 837 -9.22 -43.13 -2.36
C ALA A 837 -8.84 -44.46 -3.05
N ASN A 838 -7.67 -44.54 -3.70
CA ASN A 838 -7.20 -45.75 -4.36
C ASN A 838 -6.65 -46.80 -3.37
N ASP A 839 -6.13 -46.35 -2.22
CA ASP A 839 -5.55 -47.21 -1.18
C ASP A 839 -6.60 -47.82 -0.22
N GLY A 840 -7.90 -47.57 -0.47
CA GLY A 840 -9.01 -48.23 0.23
C GLY A 840 -9.24 -47.76 1.67
N GLN A 841 -8.61 -46.66 2.12
CA GLN A 841 -8.89 -46.07 3.42
C GLN A 841 -10.25 -45.34 3.38
N GLN A 842 -11.25 -45.87 4.09
CA GLN A 842 -12.54 -45.21 4.26
C GLN A 842 -12.35 -43.89 5.03
N MET A 843 -12.65 -42.77 4.39
CA MET A 843 -12.78 -41.47 5.03
C MET A 843 -14.08 -41.42 5.84
N GLU A 844 -13.97 -41.44 7.17
CA GLU A 844 -15.08 -41.02 8.02
C GLU A 844 -15.20 -39.48 7.97
N SER A 845 -16.37 -39.02 7.53
CA SER A 845 -17.03 -37.76 7.93
C SER A 845 -16.87 -36.44 7.16
N ASN A 846 -16.24 -36.34 5.97
CA ASN A 846 -16.43 -35.13 5.13
C ASN A 846 -16.34 -35.43 3.62
N GLY A 847 -17.50 -35.55 2.97
CA GLY A 847 -17.75 -35.37 1.53
C GLY A 847 -16.79 -36.04 0.54
N VAL A 848 -17.26 -37.06 -0.18
CA VAL A 848 -16.61 -37.61 -1.38
C VAL A 848 -16.18 -36.46 -2.30
N VAL A 849 -14.87 -36.25 -2.48
CA VAL A 849 -14.37 -35.30 -3.49
C VAL A 849 -14.87 -35.78 -4.84
N ALA A 850 -15.71 -34.97 -5.50
CA ALA A 850 -16.25 -35.29 -6.82
C ALA A 850 -15.09 -35.64 -7.76
N ALA A 851 -15.15 -36.81 -8.38
CA ALA A 851 -14.13 -37.25 -9.32
C ALA A 851 -14.12 -36.30 -10.53
N LEU A 852 -13.12 -35.41 -10.61
CA LEU A 852 -12.90 -34.63 -11.83
C LEU A 852 -12.80 -35.57 -13.04
N SER A 853 -13.44 -35.17 -14.13
CA SER A 853 -13.40 -35.83 -15.43
C SER A 853 -12.04 -35.69 -16.10
N SER A 854 -11.76 -36.56 -17.09
CA SER A 854 -10.53 -36.46 -17.89
C SER A 854 -10.43 -35.10 -18.59
N ASP A 855 -11.56 -34.55 -19.05
CA ASP A 855 -11.57 -33.25 -19.74
C ASP A 855 -11.23 -32.09 -18.80
N GLU A 856 -11.68 -32.11 -17.55
CA GLU A 856 -11.30 -31.09 -16.56
C GLU A 856 -9.80 -31.10 -16.26
N TYR A 857 -9.18 -32.29 -16.14
CA TYR A 857 -7.73 -32.41 -15.98
C TYR A 857 -6.97 -31.86 -17.19
N CYS A 858 -7.45 -32.19 -18.40
CA CYS A 858 -6.92 -31.65 -19.65
C CYS A 858 -7.10 -30.13 -19.74
N GLY A 859 -8.23 -29.59 -19.30
CA GLY A 859 -8.54 -28.16 -19.23
C GLY A 859 -7.55 -27.40 -18.35
N ILE A 860 -7.23 -27.93 -17.16
CA ILE A 860 -6.22 -27.34 -16.26
C ILE A 860 -4.87 -27.21 -16.97
N LEU A 861 -4.40 -28.27 -17.64
CA LEU A 861 -3.13 -28.23 -18.37
C LEU A 861 -3.17 -27.23 -19.52
N ARG A 862 -4.26 -27.19 -20.31
CA ARG A 862 -4.42 -26.21 -21.41
C ARG A 862 -4.37 -24.78 -20.89
N SER A 863 -5.08 -24.45 -19.80
CA SER A 863 -5.05 -23.10 -19.21
C SER A 863 -3.65 -22.70 -18.73
N LEU A 864 -2.89 -23.62 -18.14
CA LEU A 864 -1.50 -23.37 -17.74
C LEU A 864 -0.59 -23.11 -18.94
N LEU A 865 -0.76 -23.86 -20.04
CA LEU A 865 -0.01 -23.66 -21.27
C LEU A 865 -0.34 -22.32 -21.93
N MET A 866 -1.62 -21.94 -21.97
CA MET A 866 -2.07 -20.61 -22.44
C MET A 866 -1.48 -19.48 -21.58
N GLY A 867 -1.45 -19.66 -20.25
CA GLY A 867 -0.80 -18.71 -19.35
C GLY A 867 0.69 -18.57 -19.63
N LEU A 868 1.38 -19.68 -19.90
CA LEU A 868 2.81 -19.68 -20.23
C LEU A 868 3.09 -19.02 -21.61
N GLN A 869 2.19 -19.20 -22.56
CA GLN A 869 2.24 -18.52 -23.86
C GLN A 869 2.04 -17.01 -23.73
N ARG A 870 1.17 -16.57 -22.82
CA ARG A 870 0.88 -15.14 -22.63
C ARG A 870 1.90 -14.41 -21.75
N HIS A 871 2.33 -15.04 -20.66
CA HIS A 871 3.15 -14.40 -19.61
C HIS A 871 4.59 -14.90 -19.56
N GLY A 872 5.00 -15.79 -20.48
CA GLY A 872 6.34 -16.37 -20.52
C GLY A 872 7.48 -15.35 -20.56
N GLN A 873 7.20 -14.12 -21.05
CA GLN A 873 8.15 -13.01 -21.08
C GLN A 873 8.55 -12.52 -19.68
N HIS A 874 7.71 -12.75 -18.68
CA HIS A 874 7.98 -12.36 -17.30
C HIS A 874 8.63 -13.51 -16.55
N SER A 875 9.87 -13.32 -16.10
CA SER A 875 10.69 -14.38 -15.47
C SER A 875 9.98 -15.08 -14.30
N ASP A 876 9.31 -14.32 -13.43
CA ASP A 876 8.62 -14.87 -12.26
C ASP A 876 7.41 -15.74 -12.64
N ASN A 877 6.59 -15.28 -13.60
CA ASN A 877 5.46 -16.04 -14.11
C ASN A 877 5.93 -17.29 -14.85
N GLN A 878 6.95 -17.17 -15.71
CA GLN A 878 7.53 -18.29 -16.42
C GLN A 878 8.04 -19.37 -15.45
N GLN A 879 8.81 -18.97 -14.42
CA GLN A 879 9.36 -19.89 -13.44
C GLN A 879 8.25 -20.61 -12.65
N GLN A 880 7.24 -19.86 -12.22
CA GLN A 880 6.13 -20.41 -11.44
C GLN A 880 5.25 -21.32 -12.29
N LEU A 881 4.79 -20.87 -13.47
CA LEU A 881 3.92 -21.66 -14.36
C LEU A 881 4.63 -22.92 -14.85
N LEU A 882 5.92 -22.88 -15.18
CA LEU A 882 6.70 -24.09 -15.50
C LEU A 882 6.72 -25.09 -14.34
N ALA A 883 6.86 -24.60 -13.10
CA ALA A 883 6.80 -25.45 -11.93
C ALA A 883 5.40 -26.04 -11.71
N ILE A 884 4.34 -25.28 -11.98
CA ILE A 884 2.96 -25.75 -11.86
C ILE A 884 2.62 -26.74 -12.98
N VAL A 885 3.06 -26.53 -14.21
CA VAL A 885 2.91 -27.52 -15.30
C VAL A 885 3.61 -28.82 -14.95
N ALA A 886 4.82 -28.76 -14.38
CA ALA A 886 5.52 -29.95 -13.91
C ALA A 886 4.74 -30.68 -12.80
N LEU A 887 4.21 -29.94 -11.84
CA LEU A 887 3.37 -30.47 -10.77
C LEU A 887 2.08 -31.10 -11.32
N CYS A 888 1.36 -30.38 -12.18
CA CYS A 888 0.14 -30.82 -12.85
C CYS A 888 0.37 -32.12 -13.61
N TYR A 889 1.42 -32.17 -14.44
CA TYR A 889 1.75 -33.37 -15.20
C TYR A 889 2.10 -34.52 -14.26
N THR A 890 3.03 -34.34 -13.31
CA THR A 890 3.47 -35.43 -12.44
C THR A 890 2.37 -35.95 -11.50
N ALA A 891 1.53 -35.07 -10.98
CA ALA A 891 0.48 -35.43 -10.02
C ALA A 891 -0.75 -36.05 -10.69
N LEU A 892 -1.14 -35.58 -11.88
CA LEU A 892 -2.39 -36.00 -12.54
C LEU A 892 -2.19 -37.07 -13.63
N ARG A 893 -0.97 -37.24 -14.15
CA ARG A 893 -0.63 -38.25 -15.18
C ARG A 893 -1.02 -39.69 -14.83
N PRO A 894 -0.94 -40.16 -13.56
CA PRO A 894 -1.42 -41.50 -13.20
C PRO A 894 -2.92 -41.70 -13.42
N TYR A 895 -3.70 -40.61 -13.38
CA TYR A 895 -5.17 -40.64 -13.43
C TYR A 895 -5.72 -40.25 -14.81
N CYS A 896 -4.95 -39.54 -15.65
CA CYS A 896 -5.35 -39.10 -16.97
C CYS A 896 -4.25 -39.37 -18.02
N GLN A 897 -4.54 -40.28 -18.96
CA GLN A 897 -3.59 -40.65 -20.03
C GLN A 897 -3.49 -39.60 -21.14
N GLU A 898 -4.52 -38.76 -21.31
CA GLU A 898 -4.63 -37.76 -22.36
C GLU A 898 -3.66 -36.57 -22.19
N LEU A 899 -3.12 -36.35 -20.98
CA LEU A 899 -2.16 -35.27 -20.70
C LEU A 899 -0.91 -35.36 -21.57
N ALA A 900 -0.43 -36.57 -21.87
CA ALA A 900 0.72 -36.77 -22.75
C ALA A 900 0.42 -36.38 -24.20
N GLN A 901 -0.82 -36.58 -24.65
CA GLN A 901 -1.26 -36.21 -26.00
C GLN A 901 -1.25 -34.68 -26.18
N ILE A 902 -1.64 -33.93 -25.14
CA ILE A 902 -1.58 -32.47 -25.15
C ILE A 902 -0.13 -32.00 -25.33
N LEU A 903 0.83 -32.53 -24.56
CA LEU A 903 2.25 -32.15 -24.74
C LEU A 903 2.82 -32.54 -26.09
N CYS A 904 2.43 -33.70 -26.64
CA CYS A 904 2.81 -34.12 -27.99
C CYS A 904 2.23 -33.23 -29.09
N SER A 905 1.08 -32.59 -28.85
CA SER A 905 0.42 -31.71 -29.82
C SER A 905 1.05 -30.30 -29.91
N LEU A 906 1.98 -29.96 -29.02
CA LEU A 906 2.62 -28.64 -29.00
C LEU A 906 3.63 -28.49 -30.15
N PRO A 907 3.70 -27.30 -30.78
CA PRO A 907 4.64 -27.04 -31.87
C PRO A 907 6.09 -27.20 -31.37
N GLY A 908 6.94 -27.99 -32.02
CA GLY A 908 8.34 -28.17 -31.62
C GLY A 908 8.60 -29.17 -30.48
N ALA A 909 7.57 -29.81 -29.93
CA ALA A 909 7.72 -30.89 -28.95
C ALA A 909 8.17 -32.20 -29.63
N LYS A 910 9.25 -32.83 -29.15
CA LYS A 910 9.68 -34.15 -29.63
C LYS A 910 9.01 -35.26 -28.81
N ALA A 911 8.49 -36.28 -29.49
CA ALA A 911 7.87 -37.44 -28.82
C ALA A 911 8.82 -38.17 -27.85
N GLU A 912 10.13 -38.13 -28.10
CA GLU A 912 11.15 -38.67 -27.20
C GLU A 912 11.28 -37.88 -25.88
N ASP A 913 11.20 -36.55 -25.95
CA ASP A 913 11.28 -35.69 -24.76
C ASP A 913 10.04 -35.86 -23.88
N VAL A 914 8.84 -36.03 -24.47
CA VAL A 914 7.60 -36.34 -23.73
C VAL A 914 7.69 -37.72 -23.07
N LYS A 915 8.23 -38.73 -23.76
CA LYS A 915 8.49 -40.06 -23.17
C LYS A 915 9.50 -39.98 -22.01
N ASN A 916 10.51 -39.13 -22.12
CA ASN A 916 11.45 -38.87 -21.03
C ASN A 916 10.77 -38.19 -19.83
N MET A 917 9.84 -37.26 -20.08
CA MET A 917 9.01 -36.68 -19.02
C MET A 917 8.11 -37.70 -18.34
N ASP A 918 7.50 -38.63 -19.08
CA ASP A 918 6.72 -39.74 -18.51
C ASP A 918 7.57 -40.61 -17.57
N ARG A 919 8.80 -40.95 -18.00
CA ARG A 919 9.75 -41.68 -17.14
C ARG A 919 10.09 -40.90 -15.88
N LEU A 920 10.37 -39.60 -16.00
CA LEU A 920 10.67 -38.74 -14.84
C LEU A 920 9.47 -38.57 -13.91
N ALA A 921 8.24 -38.57 -14.43
CA ALA A 921 7.02 -38.50 -13.64
C ALA A 921 6.81 -39.76 -12.79
N ALA A 922 7.12 -40.94 -13.33
CA ALA A 922 6.97 -42.22 -12.64
C ALA A 922 7.95 -42.45 -11.47
N ILE A 923 9.10 -41.75 -11.45
CA ILE A 923 10.20 -42.00 -10.48
C ILE A 923 9.92 -41.45 -9.07
N ALA A 924 9.00 -40.49 -8.90
CA ALA A 924 8.79 -39.82 -7.61
C ALA A 924 7.31 -39.45 -7.37
N PRO A 925 6.56 -40.28 -6.62
CA PRO A 925 5.27 -39.90 -6.05
C PRO A 925 5.44 -38.78 -5.01
N LEU A 926 4.36 -38.04 -4.74
CA LEU A 926 4.30 -36.86 -3.87
C LEU A 926 4.85 -37.06 -2.43
N ASP A 927 5.01 -38.30 -1.96
CA ASP A 927 5.29 -38.66 -0.55
C ASP A 927 6.71 -39.11 -0.21
N SER A 928 7.68 -39.07 -1.12
CA SER A 928 9.07 -39.27 -0.68
C SER A 928 9.54 -38.03 0.08
N GLY A 929 9.55 -38.08 1.42
CA GLY A 929 10.00 -37.03 2.34
C GLY A 929 11.43 -36.49 2.11
N PHE A 930 12.09 -36.93 1.05
CA PHE A 930 13.30 -36.35 0.48
C PHE A 930 12.97 -35.69 -0.87
N LYS A 931 12.77 -34.37 -0.87
CA LYS A 931 12.78 -33.57 -2.11
C LYS A 931 14.12 -33.73 -2.80
N ASN A 932 14.22 -34.65 -3.76
CA ASN A 932 15.42 -34.79 -4.57
C ASN A 932 15.47 -33.63 -5.57
N THR A 933 16.02 -32.49 -5.14
CA THR A 933 16.12 -31.23 -5.89
C THR A 933 16.71 -31.42 -7.29
N LYS A 934 17.56 -32.44 -7.46
CA LYS A 934 18.14 -32.82 -8.76
C LYS A 934 17.08 -33.34 -9.74
N ILE A 935 16.14 -34.16 -9.28
CA ILE A 935 15.06 -34.72 -10.11
C ILE A 935 14.03 -33.64 -10.45
N GLU A 936 13.68 -32.76 -9.51
CA GLU A 936 12.81 -31.61 -9.80
C GLU A 936 13.43 -30.65 -10.83
N LYS A 937 14.74 -30.41 -10.74
CA LYS A 937 15.47 -29.62 -11.72
C LYS A 937 15.45 -30.30 -13.09
N GLN A 938 15.68 -31.61 -13.15
CA GLN A 938 15.60 -32.38 -14.41
C GLN A 938 14.20 -32.35 -15.03
N LYS A 939 13.13 -32.49 -14.23
CA LYS A 939 11.74 -32.35 -14.68
C LYS A 939 11.49 -30.98 -15.30
N LYS A 940 11.95 -29.90 -14.63
CA LYS A 940 11.80 -28.52 -15.13
C LYS A 940 12.61 -28.28 -16.40
N ASP A 941 13.84 -28.75 -16.47
CA ASP A 941 14.71 -28.59 -17.64
C ASP A 941 14.17 -29.35 -18.85
N CYS A 942 13.64 -30.57 -18.64
CA CYS A 942 13.03 -31.36 -19.71
C CYS A 942 11.71 -30.76 -20.19
N LEU A 943 10.85 -30.26 -19.28
CA LEU A 943 9.66 -29.49 -19.67
C LEU A 943 9.99 -28.20 -20.40
N ARG A 944 11.02 -27.46 -19.96
CA ARG A 944 11.45 -26.25 -20.64
C ARG A 944 11.88 -26.53 -22.09
N LYS A 945 12.50 -27.68 -22.36
CA LYS A 945 12.82 -28.12 -23.73
C LYS A 945 11.56 -28.37 -24.56
N ILE A 946 10.57 -29.08 -24.00
CA ILE A 946 9.30 -29.37 -24.67
C ILE A 946 8.51 -28.08 -24.95
N LEU A 947 8.51 -27.15 -24.00
CA LEU A 947 7.69 -25.95 -24.01
C LEU A 947 8.40 -24.72 -24.60
N ASN A 948 9.63 -24.85 -25.10
CA ASN A 948 10.47 -23.72 -25.51
C ASN A 948 9.79 -22.82 -26.56
N SER A 949 9.07 -23.44 -27.48
CA SER A 949 8.26 -22.80 -28.54
C SER A 949 6.92 -22.23 -28.07
N THR A 950 6.44 -22.68 -26.90
CA THR A 950 5.15 -22.28 -26.33
C THR A 950 5.33 -21.15 -25.31
N ILE A 951 6.52 -20.98 -24.75
CA ILE A 951 6.85 -19.88 -23.84
C ILE A 951 6.77 -18.56 -24.60
N GLY A 952 5.91 -17.65 -24.13
CA GLY A 952 5.82 -16.30 -24.67
C GLY A 952 7.15 -15.55 -24.53
N ILE A 953 7.51 -14.78 -25.54
CA ILE A 953 8.67 -13.88 -25.55
C ILE A 953 8.19 -12.45 -25.73
N SER A 954 8.99 -11.47 -25.28
CA SER A 954 8.59 -10.07 -25.43
C SER A 954 8.61 -9.63 -26.89
N VAL A 955 7.80 -8.62 -27.23
CA VAL A 955 7.78 -8.05 -28.60
C VAL A 955 9.19 -7.58 -28.98
N SER A 956 9.90 -6.93 -28.06
CA SER A 956 11.28 -6.48 -28.30
C SER A 956 12.26 -7.65 -28.51
N GLU A 957 12.07 -8.80 -27.88
CA GLU A 957 12.87 -10.00 -28.14
C GLU A 957 12.50 -10.69 -29.45
N SER A 958 11.23 -10.69 -29.84
CA SER A 958 10.79 -11.20 -31.14
C SER A 958 11.29 -10.37 -32.31
N LEU A 959 11.46 -9.05 -32.10
CA LEU A 959 11.96 -8.08 -33.07
C LEU A 959 13.48 -7.87 -33.02
N LYS A 960 14.17 -8.41 -32.00
CA LYS A 960 15.64 -8.42 -31.97
C LYS A 960 16.14 -9.34 -33.08
N GLN A 961 16.80 -8.75 -34.09
CA GLN A 961 17.72 -9.53 -34.90
C GLN A 961 18.70 -10.23 -33.97
N SER A 962 18.84 -11.55 -34.09
CA SER A 962 19.76 -12.33 -33.27
C SER A 962 21.18 -11.80 -33.50
N VAL A 963 21.69 -10.99 -32.58
CA VAL A 963 23.12 -10.69 -32.53
C VAL A 963 23.78 -11.99 -32.09
N GLN A 964 24.16 -12.82 -33.07
CA GLN A 964 25.17 -13.83 -32.86
C GLN A 964 26.43 -13.07 -32.46
N LEU A 965 26.66 -12.91 -31.16
CA LEU A 965 28.00 -12.67 -30.65
C LEU A 965 28.78 -13.94 -31.01
N SER A 966 29.33 -13.96 -32.23
CA SER A 966 30.32 -14.94 -32.64
C SER A 966 31.37 -14.96 -31.55
N VAL A 967 31.54 -16.16 -30.99
CA VAL A 967 32.55 -16.55 -30.00
C VAL A 967 33.70 -15.55 -30.02
N LEU A 968 33.70 -14.62 -29.06
CA LEU A 968 34.88 -13.76 -28.86
C LEU A 968 36.04 -14.73 -28.57
N PRO A 969 37.10 -14.74 -29.39
CA PRO A 969 38.21 -15.66 -29.19
C PRO A 969 38.86 -15.37 -27.83
N PRO A 970 39.49 -16.38 -27.19
CA PRO A 970 40.16 -16.19 -25.91
C PRO A 970 41.30 -15.17 -26.05
N MET A 971 41.34 -14.20 -25.14
CA MET A 971 42.47 -13.28 -25.01
C MET A 971 43.75 -14.07 -24.75
N PHE A 972 44.68 -14.11 -25.72
CA PHE A 972 46.11 -14.21 -25.43
C PHE A 972 47.01 -13.70 -26.58
N SER A 973 47.88 -12.77 -26.19
CA SER A 973 49.29 -12.56 -26.58
C SER A 973 49.66 -12.00 -27.98
N TYR A 974 49.91 -10.68 -27.97
CA TYR A 974 51.06 -9.94 -28.54
C TYR A 974 51.61 -10.30 -29.94
N LYS A 975 51.62 -9.28 -30.82
CA LYS A 975 52.87 -8.67 -31.35
C LYS A 975 52.62 -7.23 -31.81
N ARG A 976 53.41 -6.28 -31.27
CA ARG A 976 53.46 -4.86 -31.67
C ARG A 976 53.96 -4.69 -33.11
N ARG A 977 53.43 -3.68 -33.83
CA ARG A 977 54.18 -2.54 -34.40
C ARG A 977 53.24 -1.48 -35.04
N ASN A 978 53.07 -0.36 -34.32
CA ASN A 978 53.12 1.08 -34.68
C ASN A 978 53.08 1.55 -36.16
N PRO A 979 52.81 2.87 -36.42
CA PRO A 979 52.16 3.92 -35.61
C PRO A 979 51.25 4.90 -36.41
N ASN A 980 50.75 5.92 -35.71
CA ASN A 980 50.28 7.24 -36.20
C ASN A 980 48.82 7.38 -36.66
N ILE A 981 47.94 7.60 -35.68
CA ILE A 981 47.02 8.75 -35.72
C ILE A 981 47.06 9.38 -34.31
N ALA A 982 47.60 10.59 -34.22
CA ALA A 982 47.62 11.38 -33.01
C ALA A 982 46.18 11.81 -32.70
N ILE A 983 45.54 11.13 -31.76
CA ILE A 983 44.47 11.71 -30.97
C ILE A 983 45.21 12.39 -29.83
N GLU A 984 45.14 13.71 -29.77
CA GLU A 984 45.68 14.48 -28.65
C GLU A 984 45.07 13.96 -27.34
N ASP A 985 45.94 13.39 -26.50
CA ASP A 985 45.63 12.99 -25.14
C ASP A 985 45.08 14.19 -24.37
N ARG A 986 43.77 14.18 -24.12
CA ARG A 986 43.18 14.90 -22.99
C ARG A 986 42.86 13.90 -21.89
N ASP A 987 43.82 13.80 -20.98
CA ASP A 987 43.82 13.11 -19.69
C ASP A 987 43.18 11.72 -19.71
N ASP A 988 44.00 10.68 -19.90
CA ASP A 988 43.62 9.32 -19.55
C ASP A 988 43.44 9.23 -18.03
N ILE A 989 42.18 9.11 -17.60
CA ILE A 989 41.80 9.04 -16.18
C ILE A 989 41.98 7.61 -15.64
N GLY A 990 42.49 6.69 -16.47
CA GLY A 990 42.81 5.31 -16.09
C GLY A 990 41.61 4.38 -15.97
N LEU A 991 40.37 4.86 -16.15
CA LEU A 991 39.16 4.02 -16.05
C LEU A 991 39.12 2.94 -17.13
N THR A 992 39.63 3.23 -18.34
CA THR A 992 39.74 2.27 -19.43
C THR A 992 40.80 1.20 -19.17
N ASN A 993 41.80 1.50 -18.32
CA ASN A 993 42.85 0.55 -17.96
C ASN A 993 42.33 -0.58 -17.05
N LEU A 994 41.12 -0.46 -16.48
CA LEU A 994 40.45 -1.56 -15.78
C LEU A 994 39.98 -2.68 -16.71
N PHE A 995 39.91 -2.41 -18.01
CA PHE A 995 39.45 -3.35 -19.05
C PHE A 995 40.58 -3.78 -20.00
N ALA A 996 41.81 -3.30 -19.76
CA ALA A 996 42.98 -3.53 -20.60
C ALA A 996 43.71 -4.84 -20.27
#